data_AF-A0A5B9Q677-F1
#
_entry.id   AF-A0A5B9Q677-F1
#
_cell.length_a   1.000
_cell.length_b   1.000
_cell.length_c   1.000
_cell.angle_alpha   90.00
_cell.angle_beta   90.00
_cell.angle_gamma   90.00
#
_symmetry.space_group_name_H-M   'P 1'
#
loop_
_entity.id
_entity.type
_entity.pdbx_description
1 polymer ?
#
loop_
_entity_poly.entity_id
_entity_poly.type
_entity_poly.pdbx_seq_one_letter_code
_entity_poly.pdbx_strand_id
1 'polypeptide(L)'
;MLRFGTTTSRQTSRPSNKIGWRIWVIVGLMGIVIGAIQSLKQPATVAQLDALFQTKPDEEDLHSAQSELPEGQQFLEVETKLDKSAPSDLGEASTNVDLSQVKDNTYFRPQENEAWFAILEGLRDKDSEQIRSDSVGNVTYAQLLAQPDVYRGKIVTVQGRVLREESLDAPSNNVGITSYNRLVLRPSGGGVWPIIVYCLKLPDNFSHGDKFPVEVAVDGVFFKNWSYAWDEGLGLAPVILAKNTSLHPAPPTVESAKNHGTETTKTPSKSSEKLAGGFRDVLELIDLGPEILERFFEGPTLTVEDWQILSQLLARLQAYDATELARWVRPTTKLSTDSVGELFAISGTAFEFESIEVPPEFVPLLEIEEVYRCRIRLDEARTAILFTSEIPERWKAVTKLSEPVECQAILLRDDGDDLLMVTNHLNWFPVAGVPSGQALLSQHGMDAALWDAIKQRGKFATPETSQEAKAFFAGLSALEKIPAAILSEQVSEHLALLAEYKPANLDGTTNRVAATVAEQAQNGLSSVVPMFLTPEKQVGELVRLEGVARRAVKILEEEDSVNQDQSERFDYYELEIFTLDSQNLPVIVCVSQLPEGFPLGDKIREQVRLDGIFFKSWQYRSRKLVEASGETTRQQQRYTPIVLARTVSWIQQVPDRPGWWGLAAGVGFLTLLAFAWVCFASNLRKDRRTRPTDDAIDLSNL
;
A
#
# COMPACT_ATOMS: atom_id res chain seq x y z
N MET A 1 67.09 99.34 -5.35
CA MET A 1 67.35 98.54 -4.14
C MET A 1 66.38 97.37 -4.14
N LEU A 2 66.71 96.09 -3.98
CA LEU A 2 67.89 95.26 -4.28
C LEU A 2 67.31 93.82 -4.33
N ARG A 3 67.74 93.01 -5.30
CA ARG A 3 67.26 91.64 -5.58
C ARG A 3 67.61 90.65 -4.46
N PHE A 4 66.76 89.65 -4.23
CA PHE A 4 67.19 88.31 -3.80
C PHE A 4 66.45 87.23 -4.59
N GLY A 5 67.23 86.28 -5.10
CA GLY A 5 66.84 85.29 -6.09
C GLY A 5 66.26 84.00 -5.50
N THR A 6 65.54 83.33 -6.38
CA THR A 6 64.98 81.99 -6.26
C THR A 6 66.06 80.90 -6.31
N THR A 7 65.97 79.90 -5.45
CA THR A 7 66.45 78.54 -5.76
C THR A 7 65.46 77.51 -5.24
N THR A 8 64.88 76.77 -6.18
CA THR A 8 63.96 75.65 -5.97
C THR A 8 64.78 74.39 -5.68
N SER A 9 64.45 73.64 -4.62
CA SER A 9 64.74 72.20 -4.60
C SER A 9 63.49 71.46 -4.14
N ARG A 10 62.91 70.68 -5.05
CA ARG A 10 61.71 69.87 -4.85
C ARG A 10 62.18 68.42 -4.84
N GLN A 11 62.35 67.83 -3.66
CA GLN A 11 62.70 66.42 -3.52
C GLN A 11 61.39 65.64 -3.33
N THR A 12 60.85 65.10 -4.44
CA THR A 12 59.73 64.17 -4.40
C THR A 12 60.25 62.76 -4.12
N SER A 13 60.04 62.25 -2.91
CA SER A 13 60.15 60.82 -2.62
C SER A 13 58.90 60.11 -3.18
N ARG A 14 59.10 59.26 -4.19
CA ARG A 14 58.07 58.31 -4.67
C ARG A 14 57.91 57.19 -3.63
N PRO A 15 56.71 56.88 -3.11
CA PRO A 15 56.49 55.64 -2.38
C PRO A 15 56.55 54.44 -3.36
N SER A 16 57.24 53.40 -2.93
CA SER A 16 57.48 52.15 -3.67
C SER A 16 56.17 51.40 -3.96
N ASN A 17 55.77 51.37 -5.23
CA ASN A 17 54.58 50.66 -5.75
C ASN A 17 54.65 49.12 -5.68
N LYS A 18 55.65 48.51 -5.02
CA LYS A 18 55.81 47.04 -5.02
C LYS A 18 54.86 46.30 -4.06
N ILE A 19 54.26 46.98 -3.08
CA ILE A 19 53.29 46.36 -2.14
C ILE A 19 51.86 46.40 -2.70
N GLY A 20 51.48 47.46 -3.41
CA GLY A 20 50.15 47.61 -4.00
C GLY A 20 49.81 46.53 -5.03
N TRP A 21 50.76 46.18 -5.90
CA TRP A 21 50.53 45.16 -6.93
C TRP A 21 50.25 43.77 -6.35
N ARG A 22 50.86 43.43 -5.20
CA ARG A 22 50.66 42.13 -4.54
C ARG A 22 49.26 41.98 -3.94
N ILE A 23 48.68 43.06 -3.42
CA ILE A 23 47.31 43.08 -2.91
C ILE A 23 46.31 42.96 -4.07
N TRP A 24 46.57 43.64 -5.19
CA TRP A 24 45.71 43.56 -6.38
C TRP A 24 45.66 42.16 -7.01
N VAL A 25 46.76 41.39 -6.97
CA VAL A 25 46.76 40.00 -7.47
C VAL A 25 45.91 39.08 -6.59
N ILE A 26 45.98 39.23 -5.26
CA ILE A 26 45.18 38.43 -4.32
C ILE A 26 43.69 38.77 -4.45
N VAL A 27 43.36 40.07 -4.55
CA VAL A 27 41.98 40.53 -4.77
C VAL A 27 41.45 40.04 -6.12
N GLY A 28 42.29 40.04 -7.17
CA GLY A 28 41.93 39.49 -8.48
C GLY A 28 41.63 37.99 -8.44
N LEU A 29 42.47 37.20 -7.77
CA LEU A 29 42.24 35.76 -7.59
C LEU A 29 40.98 35.48 -6.78
N MET A 30 40.74 36.24 -5.72
CA MET A 30 39.53 36.10 -4.89
C MET A 30 38.26 36.48 -5.68
N GLY A 31 38.33 37.50 -6.55
CA GLY A 31 37.26 37.86 -7.46
C GLY A 31 36.97 36.78 -8.51
N ILE A 32 37.99 36.13 -9.05
CA ILE A 32 37.83 35.00 -9.98
C ILE A 32 37.16 33.80 -9.29
N VAL A 33 37.54 33.50 -8.04
CA VAL A 33 36.92 32.42 -7.26
C VAL A 33 35.45 32.71 -6.95
N ILE A 34 35.12 33.95 -6.54
CA ILE A 34 33.74 34.35 -6.28
C ILE A 34 32.91 34.33 -7.58
N GLY A 35 33.48 34.78 -8.70
CA GLY A 35 32.85 34.73 -10.02
C GLY A 35 32.60 33.30 -10.50
N ALA A 36 33.55 32.39 -10.28
CA ALA A 36 33.39 30.97 -10.58
C ALA A 36 32.30 30.31 -9.71
N ILE A 37 32.27 30.64 -8.40
CA ILE A 37 31.22 30.18 -7.47
C ILE A 37 29.84 30.71 -7.87
N GLN A 38 29.74 31.96 -8.34
CA GLN A 38 28.47 32.52 -8.84
C GLN A 38 28.06 31.92 -10.19
N SER A 39 29.01 31.65 -11.09
CA SER A 39 28.74 31.06 -12.40
C SER A 39 28.26 29.60 -12.30
N LEU A 40 28.76 28.85 -11.31
CA LEU A 40 28.31 27.48 -10.99
C LEU A 40 26.89 27.42 -10.37
N LYS A 41 26.30 28.56 -9.98
CA LYS A 41 24.89 28.62 -9.52
C LYS A 41 23.89 28.73 -10.67
N GLN A 42 24.35 28.97 -11.91
CA GLN A 42 23.46 29.09 -13.06
C GLN A 42 23.31 27.74 -13.78
N PRO A 43 22.11 27.17 -13.87
CA PRO A 43 21.89 25.81 -14.40
C PRO A 43 22.27 25.67 -15.88
N ALA A 44 22.22 26.75 -16.66
CA ALA A 44 22.57 26.75 -18.08
C ALA A 44 24.07 26.52 -18.36
N THR A 45 24.95 26.98 -17.48
CA THR A 45 26.41 26.85 -17.63
C THR A 45 26.90 25.43 -17.32
N VAL A 46 26.20 24.75 -16.41
CA VAL A 46 26.49 23.38 -15.98
C VAL A 46 26.14 22.37 -17.09
N ALA A 47 25.06 22.62 -17.84
CA ALA A 47 24.62 21.79 -18.94
C ALA A 47 25.57 21.80 -20.16
N GLN A 48 26.21 22.94 -20.45
CA GLN A 48 27.17 23.05 -21.57
C GLN A 48 28.51 22.37 -21.29
N LEU A 49 28.90 22.25 -20.02
CA LEU A 49 30.11 21.54 -19.59
C LEU A 49 29.92 20.02 -19.56
N ASP A 50 28.70 19.53 -19.35
CA ASP A 50 28.37 18.10 -19.32
C ASP A 50 28.41 17.41 -20.69
N ALA A 51 28.11 18.16 -21.75
CA ALA A 51 28.10 17.63 -23.12
C ALA A 51 29.52 17.29 -23.64
N LEU A 52 30.57 17.78 -22.99
CA LEU A 52 31.96 17.67 -23.45
C LEU A 52 32.70 16.42 -22.95
N PHE A 53 32.17 15.67 -21.96
CA PHE A 53 32.98 14.69 -21.21
C PHE A 53 32.32 13.32 -20.94
N GLN A 54 31.33 12.88 -21.73
CA GLN A 54 30.75 11.54 -21.55
C GLN A 54 31.63 10.44 -22.15
N THR A 55 32.11 9.52 -21.31
CA THR A 55 32.58 8.18 -21.72
C THR A 55 31.98 7.09 -20.82
N LYS A 56 31.57 5.98 -21.47
CA LYS A 56 30.85 4.78 -20.97
C LYS A 56 31.53 4.09 -19.76
N PRO A 57 30.78 3.45 -18.85
CA PRO A 57 31.33 2.71 -17.71
C PRO A 57 31.35 1.19 -17.92
N ASP A 58 32.31 0.53 -17.25
CA ASP A 58 32.29 -0.90 -16.90
C ASP A 58 32.54 -1.07 -15.39
N GLU A 59 32.15 -2.25 -14.91
CA GLU A 59 31.83 -2.71 -13.55
C GLU A 59 33.00 -2.88 -12.55
N GLU A 60 32.58 -3.06 -11.29
CA GLU A 60 33.19 -3.85 -10.20
C GLU A 60 33.74 -3.13 -8.94
N ASP A 61 33.39 -3.79 -7.82
CA ASP A 61 33.96 -3.82 -6.47
C ASP A 61 33.44 -2.91 -5.35
N LEU A 62 32.62 -3.53 -4.48
CA LEU A 62 32.34 -3.10 -3.09
C LEU A 62 32.18 -4.32 -2.15
N HIS A 63 33.21 -4.56 -1.35
CA HIS A 63 33.16 -5.22 -0.03
C HIS A 63 33.75 -4.17 0.96
N SER A 64 33.45 -4.06 2.25
CA SER A 64 32.72 -4.80 3.28
C SER A 64 32.95 -4.04 4.61
N ALA A 65 32.08 -4.11 5.62
CA ALA A 65 32.44 -4.18 7.05
C ALA A 65 31.21 -4.15 7.99
N GLN A 66 31.19 -5.09 8.95
CA GLN A 66 30.27 -5.24 10.09
C GLN A 66 30.90 -4.71 11.40
N SER A 67 30.08 -4.49 12.44
CA SER A 67 30.50 -4.47 13.86
C SER A 67 29.33 -4.80 14.81
N GLU A 68 29.66 -5.50 15.89
CA GLU A 68 28.83 -6.23 16.89
C GLU A 68 28.28 -5.38 18.07
N LEU A 69 27.35 -5.95 18.85
CA LEU A 69 26.76 -5.48 20.12
C LEU A 69 26.73 -6.62 21.18
N PRO A 70 26.78 -6.34 22.50
CA PRO A 70 26.66 -7.36 23.56
C PRO A 70 25.32 -7.38 24.33
N GLU A 71 25.12 -8.51 25.03
CA GLU A 71 23.90 -9.08 25.63
C GLU A 71 23.46 -8.57 27.02
N GLY A 72 22.17 -8.82 27.35
CA GLY A 72 21.78 -9.39 28.66
C GLY A 72 20.54 -8.78 29.34
N GLN A 73 19.43 -9.54 29.44
CA GLN A 73 18.68 -9.85 30.69
C GLN A 73 17.36 -10.64 30.44
N GLN A 74 17.13 -11.63 31.31
CA GLN A 74 16.10 -12.68 31.26
C GLN A 74 14.70 -12.21 31.73
N PHE A 75 13.63 -12.79 31.18
CA PHE A 75 12.26 -12.67 31.70
C PHE A 75 11.65 -14.04 32.05
N LEU A 76 10.86 -14.03 33.13
CA LEU A 76 10.20 -15.15 33.80
C LEU A 76 9.04 -15.76 32.98
N GLU A 77 8.99 -17.09 32.97
CA GLU A 77 8.02 -17.96 32.28
C GLU A 77 6.86 -18.30 33.24
N VAL A 78 5.61 -18.07 32.85
CA VAL A 78 4.40 -18.49 33.60
C VAL A 78 3.67 -19.54 32.77
N GLU A 79 3.75 -20.80 33.21
CA GLU A 79 3.05 -21.94 32.63
C GLU A 79 1.54 -21.87 32.91
N THR A 80 0.71 -22.12 31.89
CA THR A 80 -0.69 -22.50 32.06
C THR A 80 -0.93 -23.83 31.36
N LYS A 81 -1.32 -24.85 32.15
CA LYS A 81 -1.61 -26.22 31.71
C LYS A 81 -2.92 -26.28 30.92
N LEU A 82 -2.92 -26.98 29.79
CA LEU A 82 -4.13 -27.50 29.15
C LEU A 82 -3.92 -28.97 28.72
N ASP A 83 -5.03 -29.70 28.74
CA ASP A 83 -5.19 -31.14 28.91
C ASP A 83 -4.66 -32.02 27.75
N LYS A 84 -4.04 -33.17 28.09
CA LYS A 84 -3.44 -34.12 27.14
C LYS A 84 -4.42 -35.24 26.82
N SER A 85 -4.93 -35.28 25.60
CA SER A 85 -5.36 -36.55 24.99
C SER A 85 -4.99 -36.59 23.51
N ALA A 86 -3.94 -37.36 23.21
CA ALA A 86 -3.53 -37.74 21.85
C ALA A 86 -3.14 -39.23 21.84
N PRO A 87 -3.35 -39.96 20.73
CA PRO A 87 -3.09 -41.39 20.66
C PRO A 87 -1.58 -41.67 20.62
N SER A 88 -1.13 -42.54 21.52
CA SER A 88 0.23 -43.09 21.57
C SER A 88 0.36 -44.20 20.53
N ASP A 89 0.92 -43.90 19.36
CA ASP A 89 1.74 -44.79 18.52
C ASP A 89 2.04 -44.12 17.17
N LEU A 90 3.10 -43.29 17.14
CA LEU A 90 3.70 -42.76 15.90
C LEU A 90 5.21 -43.00 15.98
N GLY A 91 5.70 -43.92 15.12
CA GLY A 91 7.02 -44.54 15.14
C GLY A 91 8.23 -43.61 15.21
N GLU A 92 9.32 -44.17 15.74
CA GLU A 92 10.63 -43.54 15.96
C GLU A 92 11.41 -43.34 14.64
N ALA A 93 11.04 -42.32 13.87
CA ALA A 93 11.92 -41.76 12.85
C ALA A 93 12.43 -40.39 13.32
N SER A 94 13.29 -40.38 14.34
CA SER A 94 13.87 -39.15 14.90
C SER A 94 15.25 -38.89 14.31
N THR A 95 15.46 -37.71 13.73
CA THR A 95 16.81 -37.18 13.45
C THR A 95 17.58 -37.08 14.77
N ASN A 96 18.82 -37.61 14.82
CA ASN A 96 19.68 -37.65 16.02
C ASN A 96 20.30 -36.26 16.34
N VAL A 97 19.46 -35.22 16.37
CA VAL A 97 19.81 -33.81 16.58
C VAL A 97 19.36 -33.40 17.97
N ASP A 98 20.20 -32.69 18.71
CA ASP A 98 19.79 -32.11 19.99
C ASP A 98 18.81 -30.95 19.76
N LEU A 99 17.55 -31.17 20.15
CA LEU A 99 16.47 -30.19 20.06
C LEU A 99 16.16 -29.51 21.40
N SER A 100 16.99 -29.72 22.43
CA SER A 100 16.76 -29.20 23.79
C SER A 100 16.69 -27.68 23.87
N GLN A 101 17.36 -26.98 22.95
CA GLN A 101 17.34 -25.52 22.87
C GLN A 101 16.16 -24.95 22.09
N VAL A 102 15.42 -25.79 21.34
CA VAL A 102 14.27 -25.35 20.52
C VAL A 102 13.05 -25.16 21.41
N LYS A 103 12.49 -23.95 21.44
CA LYS A 103 11.27 -23.62 22.20
C LYS A 103 10.16 -23.16 21.27
N ASP A 104 8.96 -23.70 21.43
CA ASP A 104 7.77 -23.19 20.74
C ASP A 104 7.30 -21.86 21.28
N ASN A 105 6.39 -21.23 20.53
CA ASN A 105 5.65 -20.03 20.89
C ASN A 105 6.56 -18.84 21.23
N THR A 106 7.78 -18.89 20.70
CA THR A 106 8.80 -17.85 20.80
C THR A 106 9.28 -17.46 19.41
N TYR A 107 9.87 -16.27 19.31
CA TYR A 107 10.61 -15.84 18.12
C TYR A 107 11.78 -16.79 17.84
N PHE A 108 12.38 -16.70 16.65
CA PHE A 108 13.63 -17.40 16.38
C PHE A 108 14.75 -16.88 17.29
N ARG A 109 15.48 -17.81 17.91
CA ARG A 109 16.57 -17.49 18.83
C ARG A 109 17.89 -18.01 18.28
N PRO A 110 19.01 -17.28 18.42
CA PRO A 110 20.32 -17.72 17.93
C PRO A 110 20.76 -19.09 18.46
N GLN A 111 20.33 -19.47 19.67
CA GLN A 111 20.62 -20.78 20.28
C GLN A 111 19.97 -21.95 19.52
N GLU A 112 19.00 -21.68 18.64
CA GLU A 112 18.32 -22.68 17.81
C GLU A 112 19.08 -22.96 16.50
N ASN A 113 20.09 -22.14 16.15
CA ASN A 113 20.81 -22.24 14.88
C ASN A 113 21.55 -23.56 14.71
N GLU A 114 22.13 -24.11 15.78
CA GLU A 114 22.85 -25.39 15.70
C GLU A 114 21.90 -26.52 15.27
N ALA A 115 20.76 -26.65 15.94
CA ALA A 115 19.72 -27.62 15.59
C ALA A 115 19.14 -27.38 14.19
N TRP A 116 18.90 -26.11 13.85
CA TRP A 116 18.39 -25.70 12.53
C TRP A 116 19.30 -26.17 11.40
N PHE A 117 20.59 -25.86 11.48
CA PHE A 117 21.56 -26.22 10.44
C PHE A 117 21.91 -27.70 10.44
N ALA A 118 21.92 -28.37 11.60
CA ALA A 118 22.10 -29.83 11.67
C ALA A 118 20.94 -30.58 10.98
N ILE A 119 19.69 -30.10 11.15
CA ILE A 119 18.54 -30.66 10.43
C ILE A 119 18.66 -30.42 8.92
N LEU A 120 18.96 -29.19 8.50
CA LEU A 120 19.10 -28.89 7.07
C LEU A 120 20.26 -29.65 6.41
N GLU A 121 21.39 -29.84 7.11
CA GLU A 121 22.49 -30.69 6.66
C GLU A 121 22.04 -32.14 6.50
N GLY A 122 21.39 -32.70 7.52
CA GLY A 122 20.86 -34.07 7.45
C GLY A 122 19.84 -34.26 6.32
N LEU A 123 19.00 -33.25 6.07
CA LEU A 123 18.06 -33.26 4.94
C LEU A 123 18.78 -33.12 3.60
N ARG A 124 19.82 -32.28 3.50
CA ARG A 124 20.63 -32.12 2.28
C ARG A 124 21.23 -33.45 1.84
N ASP A 125 21.76 -34.22 2.78
CA ASP A 125 22.54 -35.43 2.53
C ASP A 125 21.66 -36.67 2.32
N LYS A 126 20.40 -36.65 2.76
CA LYS A 126 19.41 -37.72 2.52
C LYS A 126 18.79 -37.66 1.12
N ASP A 127 18.44 -38.82 0.57
CA ASP A 127 17.66 -38.90 -0.67
C ASP A 127 16.19 -38.49 -0.46
N SER A 128 15.57 -37.83 -1.45
CA SER A 128 14.19 -37.33 -1.33
C SER A 128 13.14 -38.43 -1.21
N GLU A 129 13.34 -39.60 -1.84
CA GLU A 129 12.42 -40.74 -1.67
C GLU A 129 12.52 -41.31 -0.26
N GLN A 130 13.73 -41.35 0.31
CA GLN A 130 13.94 -41.78 1.69
C GLN A 130 13.33 -40.80 2.69
N ILE A 131 13.44 -39.49 2.47
CA ILE A 131 12.77 -38.48 3.32
C ILE A 131 11.26 -38.70 3.31
N ARG A 132 10.67 -38.96 2.15
CA ARG A 132 9.23 -39.24 2.04
C ARG A 132 8.83 -40.53 2.74
N SER A 133 9.63 -41.60 2.63
CA SER A 133 9.33 -42.86 3.33
C SER A 133 9.47 -42.76 4.84
N ASP A 134 10.36 -41.89 5.33
CA ASP A 134 10.56 -41.62 6.75
C ASP A 134 9.46 -40.71 7.34
N SER A 135 8.57 -40.15 6.50
CA SER A 135 7.48 -39.27 6.94
C SER A 135 6.43 -40.01 7.76
N VAL A 136 5.97 -39.38 8.84
CA VAL A 136 4.84 -39.89 9.65
C VAL A 136 3.48 -39.67 8.97
N GLY A 137 3.47 -39.13 7.75
CA GLY A 137 2.27 -38.90 6.93
C GLY A 137 1.78 -37.46 6.92
N ASN A 138 0.61 -37.24 6.31
CA ASN A 138 0.03 -35.91 6.15
C ASN A 138 -0.46 -35.37 7.50
N VAL A 139 0.02 -34.19 7.89
CA VAL A 139 -0.35 -33.52 9.14
C VAL A 139 -0.99 -32.17 8.87
N THR A 140 -1.97 -31.82 9.71
CA THR A 140 -2.68 -30.53 9.62
C THR A 140 -2.03 -29.47 10.48
N TYR A 141 -2.31 -28.20 10.17
CA TYR A 141 -1.91 -27.05 11.00
C TYR A 141 -2.31 -27.23 12.47
N ALA A 142 -3.55 -27.67 12.73
CA ALA A 142 -4.05 -27.84 14.10
C ALA A 142 -3.28 -28.92 14.89
N GLN A 143 -2.85 -30.01 14.23
CA GLN A 143 -2.07 -31.06 14.86
C GLN A 143 -0.66 -30.58 15.26
N LEU A 144 0.01 -29.85 14.36
CA LEU A 144 1.35 -29.29 14.65
C LEU A 144 1.29 -28.24 15.78
N LEU A 145 0.23 -27.43 15.80
CA LEU A 145 0.05 -26.41 16.83
C LEU A 145 -0.25 -27.02 18.21
N ALA A 146 -1.15 -28.00 18.27
CA ALA A 146 -1.60 -28.59 19.53
C ALA A 146 -0.63 -29.62 20.12
N GLN A 147 0.23 -30.24 19.29
CA GLN A 147 1.06 -31.37 19.70
C GLN A 147 2.53 -31.23 19.27
N PRO A 148 3.20 -30.08 19.51
CA PRO A 148 4.54 -29.86 18.99
C PRO A 148 5.54 -30.89 19.53
N ASP A 149 5.43 -31.29 20.79
CA ASP A 149 6.32 -32.31 21.39
C ASP A 149 6.21 -33.70 20.73
N VAL A 150 5.08 -34.01 20.10
CA VAL A 150 4.85 -35.29 19.42
C VAL A 150 5.52 -35.30 18.04
N TYR A 151 5.52 -34.16 17.35
CA TYR A 151 5.99 -34.03 15.97
C TYR A 151 7.39 -33.41 15.86
N ARG A 152 7.94 -32.77 16.91
CA ARG A 152 9.23 -32.07 16.84
C ARG A 152 10.34 -33.03 16.44
N GLY A 153 11.09 -32.68 15.41
CA GLY A 153 12.20 -33.49 14.90
C GLY A 153 11.76 -34.68 14.04
N LYS A 154 10.46 -34.90 13.84
CA LYS A 154 9.94 -35.93 12.94
C LYS A 154 9.73 -35.34 11.55
N ILE A 155 9.95 -36.18 10.53
CA ILE A 155 9.56 -35.84 9.16
C ILE A 155 8.05 -35.95 9.06
N VAL A 156 7.42 -34.88 8.63
CA VAL A 156 5.97 -34.78 8.38
C VAL A 156 5.76 -34.41 6.92
N THR A 157 4.60 -34.79 6.39
CA THR A 157 4.14 -34.30 5.09
C THR A 157 3.11 -33.22 5.32
N VAL A 158 3.27 -32.05 4.71
CA VAL A 158 2.23 -31.03 4.64
C VAL A 158 1.92 -30.71 3.18
N GLN A 159 0.65 -30.42 2.92
CA GLN A 159 0.17 -30.01 1.61
C GLN A 159 -0.44 -28.63 1.73
N GLY A 160 -0.23 -27.80 0.72
CA GLY A 160 -0.79 -26.47 0.72
C GLY A 160 -0.40 -25.62 -0.48
N ARG A 161 -1.10 -24.50 -0.56
CA ARG A 161 -0.89 -23.48 -1.59
C ARG A 161 0.22 -22.54 -1.15
N VAL A 162 1.23 -22.33 -2.00
CA VAL A 162 2.26 -21.32 -1.75
C VAL A 162 1.64 -19.93 -1.95
N LEU A 163 1.56 -19.15 -0.86
CA LEU A 163 1.11 -17.76 -0.87
C LEU A 163 2.25 -16.78 -1.14
N ARG A 164 3.48 -17.15 -0.73
CA ARG A 164 4.66 -16.30 -0.84
C ARG A 164 5.92 -17.15 -0.87
N GLU A 165 6.89 -16.72 -1.66
CA GLU A 165 8.25 -17.26 -1.68
C GLU A 165 9.26 -16.10 -1.47
N GLU A 166 10.32 -16.38 -0.71
CA GLU A 166 11.44 -15.47 -0.49
C GLU A 166 12.76 -16.25 -0.43
N SER A 167 13.74 -15.85 -1.23
CA SER A 167 15.12 -16.32 -1.04
C SER A 167 15.78 -15.54 0.11
N LEU A 168 16.35 -16.26 1.07
CA LEU A 168 17.03 -15.70 2.23
C LEU A 168 18.48 -16.15 2.29
N ASP A 169 19.39 -15.21 2.57
CA ASP A 169 20.77 -15.52 2.91
C ASP A 169 20.82 -16.20 4.29
N ALA A 170 21.54 -17.32 4.37
CA ALA A 170 21.70 -18.05 5.61
C ALA A 170 22.76 -17.35 6.49
N PRO A 171 22.53 -17.24 7.82
CA PRO A 171 23.57 -16.85 8.76
C PRO A 171 24.82 -17.74 8.65
N SER A 172 25.99 -17.21 9.01
CA SER A 172 27.24 -17.98 9.04
C SER A 172 27.06 -19.30 9.80
N ASN A 173 27.44 -20.41 9.16
CA ASN A 173 27.29 -21.76 9.69
C ASN A 173 28.45 -22.65 9.23
N ASN A 174 28.66 -23.75 9.95
CA ASN A 174 29.79 -24.67 9.71
C ASN A 174 29.49 -25.75 8.67
N VAL A 175 28.27 -25.78 8.12
CA VAL A 175 27.78 -26.84 7.22
C VAL A 175 27.69 -26.38 5.76
N GLY A 176 28.06 -25.12 5.48
CA GLY A 176 28.17 -24.58 4.12
C GLY A 176 26.83 -24.26 3.43
N ILE A 177 25.76 -24.05 4.20
CA ILE A 177 24.48 -23.60 3.63
C ILE A 177 24.55 -22.07 3.49
N THR A 178 24.53 -21.54 2.28
CA THR A 178 24.66 -20.09 2.03
C THR A 178 23.31 -19.38 1.90
N SER A 179 22.28 -20.11 1.49
CA SER A 179 20.93 -19.58 1.31
C SER A 179 19.89 -20.70 1.39
N TYR A 180 18.63 -20.32 1.59
CA TYR A 180 17.46 -21.19 1.52
C TYR A 180 16.24 -20.37 1.11
N ASN A 181 15.20 -21.04 0.61
CA ASN A 181 13.94 -20.39 0.23
C ASN A 181 12.91 -20.58 1.34
N ARG A 182 12.26 -19.48 1.73
CA ARG A 182 11.14 -19.47 2.68
C ARG A 182 9.83 -19.41 1.92
N LEU A 183 8.97 -20.39 2.16
CA LEU A 183 7.62 -20.46 1.62
C LEU A 183 6.60 -20.21 2.73
N VAL A 184 5.60 -19.39 2.43
CA VAL A 184 4.39 -19.24 3.25
C VAL A 184 3.32 -20.12 2.62
N LEU A 185 2.96 -21.21 3.29
CA LEU A 185 1.95 -22.17 2.82
C LEU A 185 0.62 -21.95 3.51
N ARG A 186 -0.47 -21.84 2.75
CA ARG A 186 -1.82 -22.06 3.26
C ARG A 186 -2.11 -23.57 3.24
N PRO A 187 -2.32 -24.23 4.38
CA PRO A 187 -2.49 -25.67 4.43
C PRO A 187 -3.79 -26.13 3.76
N SER A 188 -3.74 -27.26 3.04
CA SER A 188 -4.94 -27.94 2.52
C SER A 188 -5.77 -28.46 3.72
N GLY A 189 -7.04 -28.08 3.82
CA GLY A 189 -7.93 -28.51 4.91
C GLY A 189 -8.55 -27.41 5.79
N GLY A 190 -8.55 -26.15 5.34
CA GLY A 190 -9.47 -25.12 5.86
C GLY A 190 -8.96 -24.23 6.99
N GLY A 191 -7.64 -24.13 7.20
CA GLY A 191 -7.04 -23.14 8.09
C GLY A 191 -6.63 -21.87 7.33
N VAL A 192 -7.01 -20.69 7.84
CA VAL A 192 -6.52 -19.39 7.34
C VAL A 192 -5.07 -19.07 7.78
N TRP A 193 -4.53 -19.87 8.69
CA TRP A 193 -3.22 -19.65 9.30
C TRP A 193 -2.09 -20.36 8.54
N PRO A 194 -0.93 -19.68 8.34
CA PRO A 194 0.13 -20.20 7.50
C PRO A 194 0.98 -21.26 8.20
N ILE A 195 1.55 -22.16 7.39
CA ILE A 195 2.72 -22.97 7.72
C ILE A 195 3.93 -22.35 7.02
N ILE A 196 5.03 -22.15 7.75
CA ILE A 196 6.25 -21.60 7.19
C ILE A 196 7.22 -22.73 6.86
N VAL A 197 7.64 -22.81 5.60
CA VAL A 197 8.59 -23.83 5.14
C VAL A 197 9.89 -23.17 4.74
N TYR A 198 11.00 -23.70 5.23
CA TYR A 198 12.33 -23.34 4.76
C TYR A 198 12.91 -24.52 3.99
N CYS A 199 13.21 -24.33 2.71
CA CYS A 199 13.68 -25.39 1.82
C CYS A 199 14.99 -25.03 1.13
N LEU A 200 15.87 -26.02 0.96
CA LEU A 200 17.18 -25.83 0.33
C LEU A 200 17.08 -25.69 -1.19
N LYS A 201 16.15 -26.40 -1.83
CA LYS A 201 15.96 -26.39 -3.27
C LYS A 201 14.47 -26.32 -3.64
N LEU A 202 14.10 -25.38 -4.51
CA LEU A 202 12.79 -25.34 -5.15
C LEU A 202 12.74 -26.32 -6.35
N PRO A 203 11.58 -26.88 -6.71
CA PRO A 203 11.46 -27.75 -7.87
C PRO A 203 11.83 -27.02 -9.17
N ASP A 204 12.35 -27.74 -10.18
CA ASP A 204 12.95 -27.13 -11.38
C ASP A 204 11.96 -26.31 -12.24
N ASN A 205 10.64 -26.51 -12.03
CA ASN A 205 9.55 -25.75 -12.66
C ASN A 205 8.79 -24.85 -11.67
N PHE A 206 9.42 -24.45 -10.57
CA PHE A 206 8.82 -23.52 -9.62
C PHE A 206 8.75 -22.13 -10.27
N SER A 207 7.55 -21.56 -10.37
CA SER A 207 7.39 -20.17 -10.82
C SER A 207 8.19 -19.25 -9.88
N HIS A 208 8.86 -18.23 -10.41
CA HIS A 208 9.51 -17.21 -9.57
C HIS A 208 8.76 -15.88 -9.72
N GLY A 209 8.67 -15.09 -8.64
CA GLY A 209 8.01 -13.77 -8.67
C GLY A 209 6.47 -13.82 -8.67
N ASP A 210 5.83 -12.81 -9.30
CA ASP A 210 4.38 -12.51 -9.32
C ASP A 210 3.46 -13.59 -9.96
N LYS A 211 3.88 -14.85 -10.08
CA LYS A 211 3.09 -15.94 -10.70
C LYS A 211 2.90 -17.11 -9.74
N PHE A 212 1.90 -17.00 -8.89
CA PHE A 212 1.34 -18.11 -8.11
C PHE A 212 -0.17 -18.01 -8.09
N PRO A 213 -0.85 -19.17 -8.17
CA PRO A 213 -0.72 -20.23 -7.16
C PRO A 213 -0.16 -21.57 -7.66
N VAL A 214 0.76 -22.14 -6.89
CA VAL A 214 1.30 -23.50 -7.07
C VAL A 214 0.99 -24.32 -5.82
N GLU A 215 0.29 -25.43 -6.00
CA GLU A 215 0.06 -26.42 -4.95
C GLU A 215 1.32 -27.26 -4.76
N VAL A 216 1.79 -27.35 -3.52
CA VAL A 216 2.98 -28.12 -3.19
C VAL A 216 2.70 -29.12 -2.07
N ALA A 217 3.36 -30.26 -2.16
CA ALA A 217 3.56 -31.18 -1.04
C ALA A 217 5.00 -31.05 -0.55
N VAL A 218 5.15 -30.90 0.76
CA VAL A 218 6.43 -30.74 1.45
C VAL A 218 6.61 -31.89 2.43
N ASP A 219 7.66 -32.67 2.19
CA ASP A 219 8.17 -33.66 3.15
C ASP A 219 9.33 -33.01 3.91
N GLY A 220 9.15 -32.73 5.20
CA GLY A 220 10.13 -31.96 5.98
C GLY A 220 10.03 -32.18 7.48
N VAL A 221 11.08 -31.80 8.20
CA VAL A 221 11.13 -31.92 9.66
C VAL A 221 10.35 -30.78 10.30
N PHE A 222 9.35 -31.10 11.14
CA PHE A 222 8.71 -30.09 11.98
C PHE A 222 9.68 -29.60 13.05
N PHE A 223 9.96 -28.30 13.05
CA PHE A 223 10.99 -27.67 13.88
C PHE A 223 10.40 -27.06 15.15
N LYS A 224 9.45 -26.14 15.01
CA LYS A 224 8.78 -25.47 16.14
C LYS A 224 7.50 -24.77 15.69
N ASN A 225 6.67 -24.39 16.65
CA ASN A 225 5.69 -23.33 16.47
C ASN A 225 6.38 -21.98 16.71
N TRP A 226 6.49 -21.17 15.66
CA TRP A 226 7.12 -19.86 15.70
C TRP A 226 6.10 -18.79 16.07
N SER A 227 6.42 -17.97 17.07
CA SER A 227 5.64 -16.78 17.40
C SER A 227 6.11 -15.61 16.57
N TYR A 228 5.20 -15.04 15.80
CA TYR A 228 5.44 -13.89 14.95
C TYR A 228 4.40 -12.81 15.24
N ALA A 229 4.77 -11.55 15.04
CA ALA A 229 3.83 -10.46 15.15
C ALA A 229 2.98 -10.37 13.87
N TRP A 230 1.66 -10.26 14.03
CA TRP A 230 0.71 -10.00 12.96
C TRP A 230 -0.35 -8.98 13.42
N ASP A 231 -1.32 -8.65 12.56
CA ASP A 231 -2.15 -7.45 12.70
C ASP A 231 -3.07 -7.42 13.93
N GLU A 232 -3.37 -8.56 14.55
CA GLU A 232 -4.21 -8.67 15.76
C GLU A 232 -3.47 -9.17 17.01
N GLY A 233 -2.15 -9.40 16.93
CA GLY A 233 -1.36 -9.80 18.11
C GLY A 233 -0.16 -10.67 17.78
N LEU A 234 0.08 -11.66 18.63
CA LEU A 234 1.06 -12.72 18.37
C LEU A 234 0.33 -13.86 17.66
N GLY A 235 0.86 -14.24 16.52
CA GLY A 235 0.42 -15.36 15.70
C GLY A 235 1.38 -16.50 15.89
N LEU A 236 0.88 -17.72 15.75
CA LEU A 236 1.70 -18.93 15.78
C LEU A 236 1.70 -19.55 14.39
N ALA A 237 2.87 -19.92 13.90
CA ALA A 237 2.98 -20.64 12.65
C ALA A 237 3.91 -21.86 12.84
N PRO A 238 3.46 -23.07 12.50
CA PRO A 238 4.33 -24.23 12.40
C PRO A 238 5.46 -23.97 11.40
N VAL A 239 6.69 -24.29 11.79
CA VAL A 239 7.88 -24.18 10.95
C VAL A 239 8.36 -25.57 10.53
N ILE A 240 8.57 -25.75 9.23
CA ILE A 240 9.06 -27.01 8.66
C ILE A 240 10.35 -26.75 7.88
N LEU A 241 11.35 -27.60 8.12
CA LEU A 241 12.62 -27.61 7.40
C LEU A 241 12.60 -28.71 6.36
N ALA A 242 12.89 -28.40 5.09
CA ALA A 242 12.79 -29.34 3.99
C ALA A 242 14.03 -29.30 3.07
N LYS A 243 14.32 -30.42 2.41
CA LYS A 243 15.30 -30.44 1.32
C LYS A 243 14.71 -29.77 0.08
N ASN A 244 13.55 -30.24 -0.34
CA ASN A 244 12.84 -29.78 -1.52
C ASN A 244 11.32 -29.82 -1.32
N THR A 245 10.60 -29.19 -2.25
CA THR A 245 9.15 -29.28 -2.36
C THR A 245 8.79 -29.98 -3.67
N SER A 246 7.67 -30.71 -3.68
CA SER A 246 7.17 -31.37 -4.87
C SER A 246 5.88 -30.71 -5.35
N LEU A 247 5.78 -30.46 -6.66
CA LEU A 247 4.55 -29.95 -7.26
C LEU A 247 3.46 -31.01 -7.10
N HIS A 248 2.34 -30.65 -6.49
CA HIS A 248 1.17 -31.51 -6.51
C HIS A 248 0.48 -31.32 -7.87
N PRO A 249 0.33 -32.36 -8.72
CA PRO A 249 -0.46 -32.20 -9.93
C PRO A 249 -1.90 -31.83 -9.54
N ALA A 250 -2.47 -30.83 -10.22
CA ALA A 250 -3.91 -30.59 -10.16
C ALA A 250 -4.63 -31.92 -10.40
N PRO A 251 -5.69 -32.24 -9.64
CA PRO A 251 -6.37 -33.52 -9.79
C PRO A 251 -6.74 -33.73 -11.27
N PRO A 252 -6.41 -34.89 -11.87
CA PRO A 252 -6.73 -35.15 -13.26
C PRO A 252 -8.25 -35.04 -13.44
N THR A 253 -8.67 -34.30 -14.46
CA THR A 253 -10.06 -34.28 -14.92
C THR A 253 -10.44 -35.70 -15.34
N VAL A 254 -11.11 -36.43 -14.45
CA VAL A 254 -11.60 -37.78 -14.74
C VAL A 254 -12.88 -37.63 -15.57
N GLU A 255 -12.75 -37.95 -16.86
CA GLU A 255 -13.86 -38.23 -17.76
C GLU A 255 -14.82 -39.27 -17.15
N SER A 256 -16.10 -39.07 -17.45
CA SER A 256 -17.23 -39.90 -17.04
C SER A 256 -17.00 -41.40 -17.21
N ALA A 257 -17.16 -42.16 -16.13
CA ALA A 257 -17.54 -43.57 -16.19
C ALA A 257 -18.63 -43.88 -15.15
N LYS A 258 -19.69 -44.53 -15.64
CA LYS A 258 -20.96 -44.80 -14.98
C LYS A 258 -20.88 -45.91 -13.91
N ASN A 259 -21.77 -45.77 -12.91
CA ASN A 259 -22.47 -46.78 -12.10
C ASN A 259 -21.70 -47.59 -11.02
N HIS A 260 -22.04 -47.38 -9.74
CA HIS A 260 -22.95 -48.20 -8.90
C HIS A 260 -23.11 -47.58 -7.49
N GLY A 261 -24.28 -47.77 -6.86
CA GLY A 261 -24.71 -47.19 -5.57
C GLY A 261 -23.91 -47.66 -4.33
N THR A 262 -24.20 -47.28 -3.08
CA THR A 262 -25.45 -46.86 -2.42
C THR A 262 -25.08 -46.32 -1.01
N GLU A 263 -25.80 -45.29 -0.51
CA GLU A 263 -26.01 -44.88 0.93
C GLU A 263 -24.78 -44.51 1.80
N THR A 264 -24.76 -43.59 2.77
CA THR A 264 -25.58 -42.52 3.40
C THR A 264 -24.56 -41.83 4.34
N THR A 265 -24.39 -40.51 4.37
CA THR A 265 -25.09 -39.58 5.29
C THR A 265 -24.82 -38.13 4.86
N LYS A 266 -25.88 -37.35 4.64
CA LYS A 266 -25.83 -35.93 4.23
C LYS A 266 -25.85 -35.01 5.45
N THR A 267 -24.83 -34.18 5.57
CA THR A 267 -24.87 -32.84 6.20
C THR A 267 -25.07 -31.83 5.05
N PRO A 268 -25.94 -30.81 5.16
CA PRO A 268 -26.30 -29.99 4.01
C PRO A 268 -25.14 -29.07 3.61
N SER A 269 -24.43 -29.48 2.56
CA SER A 269 -23.53 -28.65 1.76
C SER A 269 -24.37 -27.81 0.80
N LYS A 270 -24.06 -26.50 0.70
CA LYS A 270 -24.57 -25.55 -0.29
C LYS A 270 -24.53 -26.19 -1.68
N SER A 271 -25.66 -26.74 -2.11
CA SER A 271 -25.86 -27.15 -3.49
C SER A 271 -25.90 -25.89 -4.33
N SER A 272 -24.88 -25.70 -5.17
CA SER A 272 -24.98 -24.93 -6.39
C SER A 272 -26.10 -25.54 -7.23
N GLU A 273 -27.32 -25.07 -7.03
CA GLU A 273 -28.45 -25.38 -7.88
C GLU A 273 -28.18 -24.82 -9.27
N LYS A 274 -28.39 -25.66 -10.29
CA LYS A 274 -28.45 -25.24 -11.69
C LYS A 274 -29.59 -24.22 -11.84
N LEU A 275 -29.28 -22.94 -11.72
CA LEU A 275 -30.22 -21.85 -11.96
C LEU A 275 -30.37 -21.63 -13.47
N ALA A 276 -31.40 -22.25 -14.05
CA ALA A 276 -31.94 -21.91 -15.35
C ALA A 276 -33.24 -21.09 -15.20
N GLY A 277 -33.29 -20.21 -14.18
CA GLY A 277 -34.48 -19.51 -13.71
C GLY A 277 -34.23 -18.03 -13.35
N GLY A 278 -35.30 -17.24 -13.24
CA GLY A 278 -35.28 -15.81 -12.85
C GLY A 278 -35.17 -15.62 -11.34
N PHE A 279 -35.09 -14.37 -10.86
CA PHE A 279 -35.03 -14.10 -9.42
C PHE A 279 -36.32 -14.53 -8.70
N ARG A 280 -37.45 -14.51 -9.41
CA ARG A 280 -38.74 -15.01 -8.93
C ARG A 280 -38.63 -16.44 -8.42
N ASP A 281 -37.93 -17.31 -9.14
CA ASP A 281 -37.80 -18.72 -8.78
C ASP A 281 -37.09 -18.87 -7.41
N VAL A 282 -36.17 -17.97 -7.08
CA VAL A 282 -35.49 -17.93 -5.77
C VAL A 282 -36.46 -17.53 -4.65
N LEU A 283 -37.42 -16.64 -4.93
CA LEU A 283 -38.44 -16.21 -3.98
C LEU A 283 -39.53 -17.27 -3.79
N GLU A 284 -39.94 -17.96 -4.85
CA GLU A 284 -40.93 -19.04 -4.77
C GLU A 284 -40.45 -20.21 -3.90
N LEU A 285 -39.13 -20.46 -3.81
CA LEU A 285 -38.56 -21.48 -2.90
C LEU A 285 -38.80 -21.20 -1.41
N ILE A 286 -39.15 -19.98 -1.04
CA ILE A 286 -39.54 -19.59 0.32
C ILE A 286 -41.00 -19.17 0.40
N ASP A 287 -41.83 -19.68 -0.51
CA ASP A 287 -43.26 -19.40 -0.58
C ASP A 287 -43.58 -17.90 -0.79
N LEU A 288 -42.66 -17.11 -1.34
CA LEU A 288 -42.90 -15.71 -1.74
C LEU A 288 -43.21 -15.61 -3.24
N GLY A 289 -44.35 -16.18 -3.63
CA GLY A 289 -44.86 -16.10 -5.00
C GLY A 289 -45.56 -14.76 -5.33
N PRO A 290 -45.86 -14.50 -6.62
CA PRO A 290 -46.46 -13.24 -7.07
C PRO A 290 -47.74 -12.84 -6.32
N GLU A 291 -48.63 -13.79 -6.03
CA GLU A 291 -49.90 -13.52 -5.31
C GLU A 291 -49.69 -12.93 -3.91
N ILE A 292 -48.60 -13.29 -3.24
CA ILE A 292 -48.25 -12.76 -1.91
C ILE A 292 -47.58 -11.39 -2.06
N LEU A 293 -46.70 -11.24 -3.04
CA LEU A 293 -46.00 -9.98 -3.29
C LEU A 293 -46.94 -8.85 -3.75
N GLU A 294 -47.96 -9.15 -4.55
CA GLU A 294 -48.94 -8.14 -5.01
C GLU A 294 -49.79 -7.57 -3.87
N ARG A 295 -50.02 -8.38 -2.83
CA ARG A 295 -50.75 -7.99 -1.60
C ARG A 295 -49.91 -7.15 -0.64
N PHE A 296 -48.60 -7.02 -0.90
CA PHE A 296 -47.72 -6.22 -0.06
C PHE A 296 -48.15 -4.74 -0.11
N PHE A 297 -48.26 -4.14 1.08
CA PHE A 297 -48.45 -2.70 1.24
C PHE A 297 -49.67 -2.14 0.48
N GLU A 298 -50.86 -2.62 0.84
CA GLU A 298 -52.16 -2.09 0.36
C GLU A 298 -52.65 -0.87 1.18
N GLY A 299 -52.14 -0.71 2.41
CA GLY A 299 -52.53 0.35 3.33
C GLY A 299 -51.51 1.51 3.43
N PRO A 300 -51.82 2.56 4.21
CA PRO A 300 -50.90 3.68 4.42
C PRO A 300 -49.66 3.33 5.27
N THR A 301 -49.72 2.21 6.01
CA THR A 301 -48.70 1.76 6.97
C THR A 301 -48.44 0.27 6.81
N LEU A 302 -47.19 -0.15 7.02
CA LEU A 302 -46.80 -1.57 6.99
C LEU A 302 -47.50 -2.33 8.13
N THR A 303 -48.19 -3.41 7.78
CA THR A 303 -48.77 -4.38 8.71
C THR A 303 -47.72 -5.39 9.18
N VAL A 304 -48.06 -6.23 10.17
CA VAL A 304 -47.18 -7.32 10.61
C VAL A 304 -46.88 -8.32 9.48
N GLU A 305 -47.86 -8.60 8.61
CA GLU A 305 -47.69 -9.46 7.43
C GLU A 305 -46.72 -8.81 6.42
N ASP A 306 -46.84 -7.50 6.20
CA ASP A 306 -45.90 -6.76 5.34
C ASP A 306 -44.46 -6.82 5.87
N TRP A 307 -44.27 -6.66 7.19
CA TRP A 307 -42.94 -6.77 7.81
C TRP A 307 -42.33 -8.16 7.67
N GLN A 308 -43.15 -9.22 7.74
CA GLN A 308 -42.67 -10.59 7.49
C GLN A 308 -42.19 -10.78 6.05
N ILE A 309 -42.90 -10.21 5.08
CA ILE A 309 -42.51 -10.28 3.66
C ILE A 309 -41.25 -9.44 3.43
N LEU A 310 -41.25 -8.18 3.89
CA LEU A 310 -40.16 -7.23 3.66
C LEU A 310 -38.85 -7.71 4.28
N SER A 311 -38.89 -8.26 5.49
CA SER A 311 -37.69 -8.79 6.16
C SER A 311 -37.08 -9.97 5.39
N GLN A 312 -37.90 -10.87 4.85
CA GLN A 312 -37.43 -11.98 4.02
C GLN A 312 -36.83 -11.51 2.69
N LEU A 313 -37.45 -10.50 2.06
CA LEU A 313 -36.93 -9.92 0.82
C LEU A 313 -35.58 -9.23 1.02
N LEU A 314 -35.45 -8.39 2.05
CA LEU A 314 -34.19 -7.71 2.39
C LEU A 314 -33.09 -8.72 2.74
N ALA A 315 -33.39 -9.70 3.60
CA ALA A 315 -32.43 -10.76 3.94
C ALA A 315 -32.00 -11.57 2.71
N ARG A 316 -32.91 -11.80 1.74
CA ARG A 316 -32.57 -12.52 0.51
C ARG A 316 -31.68 -11.70 -0.40
N LEU A 317 -31.91 -10.39 -0.54
CA LEU A 317 -31.05 -9.51 -1.33
C LEU A 317 -29.67 -9.33 -0.69
N GLN A 318 -29.58 -9.36 0.65
CA GLN A 318 -28.29 -9.30 1.36
C GLN A 318 -27.49 -10.61 1.26
N ALA A 319 -28.15 -11.75 1.00
CA ALA A 319 -27.49 -13.05 0.92
C ALA A 319 -26.63 -13.24 -0.33
N TYR A 320 -26.79 -12.39 -1.35
CA TYR A 320 -26.07 -12.44 -2.61
C TYR A 320 -25.26 -11.17 -2.81
N ASP A 321 -24.07 -11.28 -3.41
CA ASP A 321 -23.30 -10.10 -3.80
C ASP A 321 -23.85 -9.47 -5.10
N ALA A 322 -23.35 -8.27 -5.44
CA ALA A 322 -23.80 -7.54 -6.63
C ALA A 322 -23.56 -8.30 -7.95
N THR A 323 -22.52 -9.15 -8.01
CA THR A 323 -22.18 -9.93 -9.20
C THR A 323 -23.12 -11.12 -9.37
N GLU A 324 -23.47 -11.78 -8.28
CA GLU A 324 -24.46 -12.86 -8.26
C GLU A 324 -25.84 -12.32 -8.62
N LEU A 325 -26.25 -11.20 -8.02
CA LEU A 325 -27.52 -10.54 -8.35
C LEU A 325 -27.59 -10.11 -9.82
N ALA A 326 -26.50 -9.57 -10.37
CA ALA A 326 -26.43 -9.15 -11.77
C ALA A 326 -26.79 -10.26 -12.78
N ARG A 327 -26.64 -11.54 -12.41
CA ARG A 327 -27.02 -12.69 -13.25
C ARG A 327 -28.54 -12.80 -13.44
N TRP A 328 -29.33 -12.31 -12.49
CA TRP A 328 -30.79 -12.33 -12.54
C TRP A 328 -31.42 -11.01 -12.99
N VAL A 329 -30.64 -9.94 -13.02
CA VAL A 329 -31.13 -8.61 -13.39
C VAL A 329 -31.69 -8.61 -14.82
N ARG A 330 -32.94 -8.19 -14.95
CA ARG A 330 -33.62 -7.97 -16.22
C ARG A 330 -33.59 -6.48 -16.60
N PRO A 331 -33.56 -6.15 -17.92
CA PRO A 331 -33.69 -4.77 -18.36
C PRO A 331 -35.11 -4.25 -18.12
N THR A 332 -35.25 -2.98 -17.77
CA THR A 332 -36.53 -2.28 -17.57
C THR A 332 -37.46 -2.31 -18.77
N THR A 333 -36.94 -2.51 -19.98
CA THR A 333 -37.77 -2.69 -21.19
C THR A 333 -38.68 -3.92 -21.14
N LYS A 334 -38.39 -4.88 -20.26
CA LYS A 334 -39.22 -6.08 -20.04
C LYS A 334 -40.17 -5.93 -18.85
N LEU A 335 -40.23 -4.76 -18.24
CA LEU A 335 -41.06 -4.53 -17.07
C LEU A 335 -42.53 -4.55 -17.46
N SER A 336 -43.29 -5.41 -16.78
CA SER A 336 -44.72 -5.63 -16.98
C SER A 336 -45.32 -6.13 -15.66
N THR A 337 -46.65 -6.06 -15.54
CA THR A 337 -47.39 -6.67 -14.41
C THR A 337 -47.04 -8.14 -14.23
N ASP A 338 -46.87 -8.89 -15.32
CA ASP A 338 -46.50 -10.31 -15.27
C ASP A 338 -45.07 -10.59 -14.75
N SER A 339 -44.30 -9.55 -14.41
CA SER A 339 -42.90 -9.63 -13.98
C SER A 339 -42.70 -9.47 -12.45
N VAL A 340 -43.77 -9.48 -11.65
CA VAL A 340 -43.68 -9.44 -10.17
C VAL A 340 -42.72 -10.52 -9.63
N GLY A 341 -41.88 -10.19 -8.66
CA GLY A 341 -40.85 -11.06 -8.09
C GLY A 341 -39.53 -11.12 -8.88
N GLU A 342 -39.47 -10.53 -10.09
CA GLU A 342 -38.22 -10.43 -10.85
C GLU A 342 -37.39 -9.21 -10.44
N LEU A 343 -36.07 -9.32 -10.64
CA LEU A 343 -35.09 -8.27 -10.32
C LEU A 343 -34.83 -7.39 -11.55
N PHE A 344 -34.86 -6.07 -11.38
CA PHE A 344 -34.66 -5.09 -12.46
C PHE A 344 -33.58 -4.06 -12.13
N ALA A 345 -32.84 -3.62 -13.14
CA ALA A 345 -31.95 -2.46 -13.03
C ALA A 345 -32.76 -1.17 -13.22
N ILE A 346 -32.92 -0.41 -12.15
CA ILE A 346 -33.68 0.84 -12.12
C ILE A 346 -32.70 2.01 -12.05
N SER A 347 -32.97 3.06 -12.84
CA SER A 347 -32.24 4.33 -12.80
C SER A 347 -33.27 5.47 -12.74
N GLY A 348 -32.99 6.51 -11.96
CA GLY A 348 -33.91 7.62 -11.78
C GLY A 348 -33.38 8.71 -10.86
N THR A 349 -34.26 9.62 -10.45
CA THR A 349 -33.95 10.70 -9.50
C THR A 349 -34.75 10.53 -8.21
N ALA A 350 -34.07 10.29 -7.10
CA ALA A 350 -34.65 10.29 -5.77
C ALA A 350 -35.05 11.72 -5.38
N PHE A 351 -36.28 11.89 -4.88
CA PHE A 351 -36.80 13.22 -4.53
C PHE A 351 -37.49 13.28 -3.16
N GLU A 352 -37.76 12.13 -2.54
CA GLU A 352 -38.39 12.04 -1.23
C GLU A 352 -37.98 10.72 -0.56
N PHE A 353 -37.83 10.74 0.76
CA PHE A 353 -37.70 9.55 1.58
C PHE A 353 -38.36 9.77 2.94
N GLU A 354 -38.76 8.68 3.58
CA GLU A 354 -39.19 8.66 4.97
C GLU A 354 -38.53 7.50 5.72
N SER A 355 -38.31 7.68 7.02
CA SER A 355 -37.87 6.62 7.93
C SER A 355 -39.09 5.95 8.55
N ILE A 356 -39.06 4.62 8.62
CA ILE A 356 -40.08 3.78 9.25
C ILE A 356 -39.37 2.93 10.30
N GLU A 357 -39.77 3.09 11.57
CA GLU A 357 -39.22 2.30 12.68
C GLU A 357 -39.57 0.81 12.51
N VAL A 358 -38.57 -0.05 12.67
CA VAL A 358 -38.73 -1.51 12.63
C VAL A 358 -39.37 -1.98 13.94
N PRO A 359 -40.48 -2.74 13.90
CA PRO A 359 -41.07 -3.28 15.11
C PRO A 359 -40.07 -4.18 15.88
N PRO A 360 -40.06 -4.17 17.22
CA PRO A 360 -39.05 -4.87 18.02
C PRO A 360 -38.92 -6.37 17.74
N GLU A 361 -39.97 -7.01 17.22
CA GLU A 361 -39.98 -8.42 16.84
C GLU A 361 -39.17 -8.74 15.58
N PHE A 362 -38.92 -7.75 14.71
CA PHE A 362 -38.13 -7.91 13.47
C PHE A 362 -36.70 -7.37 13.57
N VAL A 363 -36.39 -6.54 14.56
CA VAL A 363 -35.03 -6.00 14.78
C VAL A 363 -33.96 -7.10 14.88
N PRO A 364 -34.16 -8.22 15.64
CA PRO A 364 -33.16 -9.28 15.71
C PRO A 364 -32.93 -10.02 14.40
N LEU A 365 -33.90 -9.99 13.47
CA LEU A 365 -33.81 -10.66 12.17
C LEU A 365 -33.10 -9.78 11.13
N LEU A 366 -33.37 -8.47 11.16
CA LEU A 366 -32.85 -7.53 10.15
C LEU A 366 -31.55 -6.84 10.58
N GLU A 367 -31.21 -6.87 11.87
CA GLU A 367 -30.06 -6.16 12.46
C GLU A 367 -30.06 -4.63 12.19
N ILE A 368 -31.23 -4.06 11.91
CA ILE A 368 -31.46 -2.62 11.70
C ILE A 368 -32.68 -2.15 12.49
N GLU A 369 -32.68 -0.87 12.85
CA GLU A 369 -33.73 -0.24 13.64
C GLU A 369 -34.72 0.54 12.77
N GLU A 370 -34.33 0.88 11.54
CA GLU A 370 -35.12 1.67 10.60
C GLU A 370 -35.09 1.04 9.21
N VAL A 371 -36.20 1.16 8.49
CA VAL A 371 -36.29 0.93 7.04
C VAL A 371 -36.75 2.21 6.39
N TYR A 372 -36.22 2.50 5.21
CA TYR A 372 -36.57 3.71 4.48
C TYR A 372 -37.50 3.42 3.31
N ARG A 373 -38.51 4.27 3.14
CA ARG A 373 -39.35 4.31 1.94
C ARG A 373 -38.96 5.51 1.10
N CYS A 374 -38.38 5.26 -0.07
CA CYS A 374 -37.88 6.27 -0.99
C CYS A 374 -38.79 6.40 -2.22
N ARG A 375 -39.04 7.62 -2.69
CA ARG A 375 -39.67 7.88 -3.98
C ARG A 375 -38.64 8.31 -5.01
N ILE A 376 -38.64 7.61 -6.13
CA ILE A 376 -37.75 7.87 -7.26
C ILE A 376 -38.58 8.17 -8.50
N ARG A 377 -38.20 9.20 -9.24
CA ARG A 377 -38.75 9.50 -10.56
C ARG A 377 -37.95 8.74 -11.61
N LEU A 378 -38.60 7.85 -12.37
CA LEU A 378 -37.95 7.04 -13.41
C LEU A 378 -37.89 7.80 -14.74
N ASP A 379 -39.00 8.42 -15.11
CA ASP A 379 -39.14 9.30 -16.28
C ASP A 379 -40.18 10.40 -16.00
N GLU A 380 -40.64 11.12 -17.04
CA GLU A 380 -41.62 12.21 -16.87
C GLU A 380 -43.00 11.72 -16.40
N ALA A 381 -43.32 10.43 -16.57
CA ALA A 381 -44.65 9.87 -16.34
C ALA A 381 -44.71 8.86 -15.18
N ARG A 382 -43.59 8.23 -14.82
CA ARG A 382 -43.57 7.09 -13.90
C ARG A 382 -42.71 7.32 -12.65
N THR A 383 -43.20 6.86 -11.50
CA THR A 383 -42.43 6.85 -10.25
C THR A 383 -42.28 5.45 -9.67
N ALA A 384 -41.30 5.27 -8.80
CA ALA A 384 -41.09 4.06 -8.03
C ALA A 384 -41.06 4.38 -6.53
N ILE A 385 -41.78 3.59 -5.74
CA ILE A 385 -41.72 3.54 -4.29
C ILE A 385 -40.83 2.35 -3.93
N LEU A 386 -39.69 2.64 -3.29
CA LEU A 386 -38.68 1.67 -2.94
C LEU A 386 -38.56 1.55 -1.43
N PHE A 387 -38.60 0.32 -0.93
CA PHE A 387 -38.18 0.02 0.43
C PHE A 387 -36.72 -0.44 0.42
N THR A 388 -35.92 0.11 1.34
CA THR A 388 -34.48 -0.18 1.49
C THR A 388 -34.07 -0.13 2.96
N SER A 389 -33.05 -0.89 3.33
CA SER A 389 -32.45 -0.86 4.68
C SER A 389 -31.51 0.32 4.90
N GLU A 390 -31.05 0.96 3.83
CA GLU A 390 -30.07 2.05 3.92
C GLU A 390 -30.33 3.15 2.89
N ILE A 391 -29.97 4.37 3.27
CA ILE A 391 -29.92 5.57 2.42
C ILE A 391 -28.61 6.31 2.67
N PRO A 392 -28.09 7.09 1.72
CA PRO A 392 -26.90 7.90 1.95
C PRO A 392 -27.07 8.85 3.14
N GLU A 393 -26.10 8.88 4.06
CA GLU A 393 -26.15 9.67 5.30
C GLU A 393 -26.35 11.17 5.02
N ARG A 394 -25.77 11.67 3.92
CA ARG A 394 -25.95 13.07 3.52
C ARG A 394 -27.39 13.44 3.23
N TRP A 395 -28.23 12.51 2.77
CA TRP A 395 -29.63 12.82 2.48
C TRP A 395 -30.39 13.26 3.73
N LYS A 396 -30.01 12.76 4.91
CA LYS A 396 -30.61 13.13 6.21
C LYS A 396 -30.42 14.61 6.57
N ALA A 397 -29.43 15.29 5.97
CA ALA A 397 -29.13 16.70 6.22
C ALA A 397 -29.73 17.66 5.17
N VAL A 398 -30.30 17.14 4.08
CA VAL A 398 -30.76 17.94 2.93
C VAL A 398 -32.24 18.29 3.07
N THR A 399 -32.60 19.54 2.77
CA THR A 399 -34.00 20.02 2.85
C THR A 399 -34.85 19.69 1.63
N LYS A 400 -34.23 19.54 0.45
CA LYS A 400 -34.89 19.14 -0.79
C LYS A 400 -34.01 18.16 -1.54
N LEU A 401 -34.49 16.92 -1.67
CA LEU A 401 -33.78 15.87 -2.37
C LEU A 401 -34.05 15.94 -3.89
N SER A 402 -32.99 15.78 -4.68
CA SER A 402 -33.07 15.67 -6.15
C SER A 402 -31.79 15.01 -6.66
N GLU A 403 -31.61 13.75 -6.29
CA GLU A 403 -30.34 13.04 -6.44
C GLU A 403 -30.47 11.89 -7.45
N PRO A 404 -29.56 11.78 -8.43
CA PRO A 404 -29.56 10.67 -9.37
C PRO A 404 -29.12 9.38 -8.67
N VAL A 405 -29.83 8.30 -8.94
CA VAL A 405 -29.61 7.01 -8.30
C VAL A 405 -29.88 5.84 -9.24
N GLU A 406 -29.18 4.74 -8.99
CA GLU A 406 -29.39 3.47 -9.67
C GLU A 406 -29.44 2.32 -8.67
N CYS A 407 -30.30 1.33 -8.90
CA CYS A 407 -30.41 0.17 -8.01
C CYS A 407 -30.88 -1.08 -8.74
N GLN A 408 -30.66 -2.23 -8.10
CA GLN A 408 -31.25 -3.50 -8.50
C GLN A 408 -32.42 -3.78 -7.56
N ALA A 409 -33.64 -3.75 -8.09
CA ALA A 409 -34.84 -3.80 -7.26
C ALA A 409 -35.81 -4.89 -7.73
N ILE A 410 -36.38 -5.60 -6.75
CA ILE A 410 -37.42 -6.61 -6.98
C ILE A 410 -38.74 -5.88 -7.21
N LEU A 411 -39.42 -6.19 -8.31
CA LEU A 411 -40.77 -5.68 -8.56
C LEU A 411 -41.79 -6.39 -7.66
N LEU A 412 -42.52 -5.65 -6.82
CA LEU A 412 -43.59 -6.20 -5.99
C LEU A 412 -44.96 -5.99 -6.62
N ARG A 413 -45.18 -4.80 -7.21
CA ARG A 413 -46.43 -4.44 -7.87
C ARG A 413 -46.18 -3.36 -8.92
N ASP A 414 -46.97 -3.40 -9.99
CA ASP A 414 -47.01 -2.37 -11.03
C ASP A 414 -48.44 -1.79 -11.08
N ASP A 415 -48.61 -0.60 -10.52
CA ASP A 415 -49.90 0.12 -10.48
C ASP A 415 -50.08 1.04 -11.70
N GLY A 416 -49.28 0.85 -12.76
CA GLY A 416 -49.23 1.68 -13.96
C GLY A 416 -48.32 2.90 -13.77
N ASP A 417 -48.79 3.89 -13.02
CA ASP A 417 -48.07 5.16 -12.80
C ASP A 417 -46.97 5.03 -11.74
N ASP A 418 -47.19 4.17 -10.73
CA ASP A 418 -46.28 3.92 -9.63
C ASP A 418 -45.86 2.43 -9.60
N LEU A 419 -44.56 2.19 -9.45
CA LEU A 419 -43.98 0.87 -9.21
C LEU A 419 -43.68 0.69 -7.72
N LEU A 420 -44.07 -0.44 -7.15
CA LEU A 420 -43.71 -0.81 -5.79
C LEU A 420 -42.57 -1.82 -5.83
N MET A 421 -41.45 -1.50 -5.18
CA MET A 421 -40.22 -2.28 -5.31
C MET A 421 -39.43 -2.36 -3.99
N VAL A 422 -38.52 -3.33 -3.90
CA VAL A 422 -37.59 -3.49 -2.77
C VAL A 422 -36.16 -3.60 -3.30
N THR A 423 -35.23 -2.89 -2.65
CA THR A 423 -33.79 -2.93 -2.96
C THR A 423 -32.98 -3.07 -1.66
N ASN A 424 -31.78 -3.63 -1.74
CA ASN A 424 -30.84 -3.64 -0.62
C ASN A 424 -29.97 -2.38 -0.57
N HIS A 425 -29.72 -1.75 -1.71
CA HIS A 425 -28.78 -0.66 -1.84
C HIS A 425 -29.24 0.34 -2.92
N LEU A 426 -28.98 1.62 -2.69
CA LEU A 426 -29.22 2.70 -3.64
C LEU A 426 -27.86 3.29 -4.04
N ASN A 427 -27.38 2.96 -5.23
CA ASN A 427 -26.18 3.59 -5.76
C ASN A 427 -26.51 5.06 -6.05
N TRP A 428 -25.72 5.98 -5.50
CA TRP A 428 -25.92 7.41 -5.55
C TRP A 428 -24.82 8.10 -6.35
N PHE A 429 -25.20 8.91 -7.34
CA PHE A 429 -24.25 9.54 -8.28
C PHE A 429 -24.32 11.08 -8.28
N PRO A 430 -24.04 11.74 -7.14
CA PRO A 430 -24.20 13.18 -7.00
C PRO A 430 -23.34 13.96 -7.99
N VAL A 431 -23.93 15.01 -8.56
CA VAL A 431 -23.22 15.95 -9.45
C VAL A 431 -22.69 17.18 -8.72
N ALA A 432 -23.24 17.51 -7.56
CA ALA A 432 -22.89 18.67 -6.73
C ALA A 432 -23.24 18.41 -5.25
N GLY A 433 -22.87 19.33 -4.36
CA GLY A 433 -23.18 19.21 -2.92
C GLY A 433 -22.30 18.22 -2.15
N VAL A 434 -21.33 17.62 -2.83
CA VAL A 434 -20.31 16.72 -2.27
C VAL A 434 -18.91 17.28 -2.60
N PRO A 435 -17.85 16.84 -1.88
CA PRO A 435 -16.47 17.20 -2.20
C PRO A 435 -16.14 16.94 -3.68
N SER A 436 -15.29 17.79 -4.24
CA SER A 436 -15.00 17.83 -5.67
C SER A 436 -14.52 16.49 -6.24
N GLY A 437 -13.67 15.77 -5.50
CA GLY A 437 -13.21 14.44 -5.90
C GLY A 437 -14.31 13.38 -5.83
N GLN A 438 -15.23 13.45 -4.88
CA GLN A 438 -16.38 12.52 -4.83
C GLN A 438 -17.33 12.73 -6.01
N ALA A 439 -17.63 13.99 -6.35
CA ALA A 439 -18.43 14.31 -7.53
C ALA A 439 -17.75 13.79 -8.81
N LEU A 440 -16.44 14.00 -8.94
CA LEU A 440 -15.66 13.51 -10.07
C LEU A 440 -15.71 11.97 -10.17
N LEU A 441 -15.49 11.25 -9.08
CA LEU A 441 -15.56 9.78 -9.09
C LEU A 441 -16.98 9.28 -9.40
N SER A 442 -18.00 9.97 -8.89
CA SER A 442 -19.41 9.63 -9.14
C SER A 442 -19.78 9.76 -10.61
N GLN A 443 -19.33 10.82 -11.29
CA GLN A 443 -19.50 11.01 -12.73
C GLN A 443 -18.85 9.89 -13.57
N HIS A 444 -17.88 9.18 -12.98
CA HIS A 444 -17.17 8.06 -13.59
C HIS A 444 -17.57 6.68 -13.00
N GLY A 445 -18.73 6.61 -12.33
CA GLY A 445 -19.39 5.37 -11.95
C GLY A 445 -19.06 4.84 -10.56
N MET A 446 -18.41 5.63 -9.69
CA MET A 446 -18.29 5.27 -8.27
C MET A 446 -19.59 5.62 -7.53
N ASP A 447 -20.17 4.66 -6.83
CA ASP A 447 -21.26 4.95 -5.90
C ASP A 447 -20.78 5.82 -4.73
N ALA A 448 -21.42 6.97 -4.54
CA ALA A 448 -21.10 7.90 -3.47
C ALA A 448 -21.63 7.47 -2.10
N ALA A 449 -22.60 6.55 -2.02
CA ALA A 449 -23.06 6.02 -0.74
C ALA A 449 -21.95 5.22 -0.03
N LEU A 450 -21.04 4.60 -0.78
CA LEU A 450 -19.86 3.91 -0.24
C LEU A 450 -18.94 4.80 0.61
N TRP A 451 -18.98 6.14 0.46
CA TRP A 451 -18.19 7.04 1.31
C TRP A 451 -18.62 6.97 2.78
N ASP A 452 -19.87 6.62 3.07
CA ASP A 452 -20.42 6.55 4.42
C ASP A 452 -19.81 5.39 5.25
N ALA A 453 -19.30 4.36 4.55
CA ALA A 453 -18.62 3.23 5.18
C ALA A 453 -17.19 3.56 5.67
N ILE A 454 -16.61 4.68 5.23
CA ILE A 454 -15.19 4.99 5.47
C ILE A 454 -14.98 5.48 6.89
N LYS A 455 -14.21 4.71 7.67
CA LYS A 455 -13.89 5.05 9.06
C LYS A 455 -12.50 5.65 9.16
N GLN A 456 -12.44 6.91 9.59
CA GLN A 456 -11.16 7.59 9.83
C GLN A 456 -10.44 6.99 11.04
N ARG A 457 -9.12 6.92 10.95
CA ARG A 457 -8.22 6.42 12.01
C ARG A 457 -8.50 4.98 12.44
N GLY A 458 -9.34 4.24 11.72
CA GLY A 458 -9.53 2.81 11.88
C GLY A 458 -8.49 2.00 11.10
N LYS A 459 -8.45 0.68 11.32
CA LYS A 459 -7.75 -0.27 10.45
C LYS A 459 -8.38 -0.25 9.04
N PHE A 460 -7.62 -0.63 8.02
CA PHE A 460 -8.18 -0.91 6.70
C PHE A 460 -9.03 -2.17 6.80
N ALA A 461 -10.24 -2.13 6.27
CA ALA A 461 -11.15 -3.25 6.38
C ALA A 461 -10.78 -4.37 5.39
N THR A 462 -10.95 -5.64 5.79
CA THR A 462 -10.59 -6.79 4.96
C THR A 462 -11.41 -6.82 3.66
N PRO A 463 -10.80 -7.10 2.48
CA PRO A 463 -11.46 -7.06 1.18
C PRO A 463 -12.72 -7.92 1.07
N GLU A 464 -12.73 -9.09 1.70
CA GLU A 464 -13.77 -10.10 1.45
C GLU A 464 -15.17 -9.75 2.01
N THR A 465 -15.32 -8.73 2.89
CA THR A 465 -16.61 -8.45 3.55
C THR A 465 -16.91 -6.98 3.85
N SER A 466 -16.00 -6.03 3.57
CA SER A 466 -16.21 -4.64 3.98
C SER A 466 -16.71 -3.72 2.87
N GLN A 467 -17.76 -2.94 3.15
CA GLN A 467 -18.18 -1.83 2.30
C GLN A 467 -17.05 -0.79 2.09
N GLU A 468 -16.13 -0.61 3.05
CA GLU A 468 -14.98 0.30 2.89
C GLU A 468 -14.01 -0.22 1.82
N ALA A 469 -13.78 -1.53 1.75
CA ALA A 469 -12.95 -2.12 0.70
C ALA A 469 -13.62 -1.97 -0.68
N LYS A 470 -14.94 -2.17 -0.76
CA LYS A 470 -15.71 -1.85 -1.97
C LYS A 470 -15.53 -0.39 -2.39
N ALA A 471 -15.59 0.56 -1.45
CA ALA A 471 -15.34 1.98 -1.69
C ALA A 471 -13.94 2.24 -2.27
N PHE A 472 -12.92 1.58 -1.71
CA PHE A 472 -11.53 1.70 -2.15
C PHE A 472 -11.35 1.24 -3.61
N PHE A 473 -11.82 0.04 -3.94
CA PHE A 473 -11.67 -0.51 -5.30
C PHE A 473 -12.55 0.21 -6.32
N ALA A 474 -13.79 0.59 -5.95
CA ALA A 474 -14.64 1.42 -6.79
C ALA A 474 -13.98 2.78 -7.09
N GLY A 475 -13.31 3.38 -6.11
CA GLY A 475 -12.53 4.61 -6.29
C GLY A 475 -11.36 4.45 -7.26
N LEU A 476 -10.59 3.36 -7.14
CA LEU A 476 -9.51 3.06 -8.09
C LEU A 476 -10.05 2.80 -9.50
N SER A 477 -11.10 1.99 -9.65
CA SER A 477 -11.76 1.70 -10.93
C SER A 477 -12.28 2.97 -11.61
N ALA A 478 -12.92 3.87 -10.85
CA ALA A 478 -13.36 5.15 -11.36
C ALA A 478 -12.19 6.05 -11.80
N LEU A 479 -11.09 6.07 -11.04
CA LEU A 479 -9.86 6.82 -11.40
C LEU A 479 -9.23 6.32 -12.71
N GLU A 480 -9.28 5.03 -13.02
CA GLU A 480 -8.78 4.50 -14.30
C GLU A 480 -9.55 5.05 -15.50
N LYS A 481 -10.86 5.24 -15.33
CA LYS A 481 -11.77 5.76 -16.35
C LYS A 481 -11.61 7.27 -16.56
N ILE A 482 -10.96 7.99 -15.64
CA ILE A 482 -10.72 9.42 -15.72
C ILE A 482 -9.46 9.72 -16.56
N PRO A 483 -9.55 10.55 -17.62
CA PRO A 483 -8.38 11.03 -18.35
C PRO A 483 -7.48 11.88 -17.45
N ALA A 484 -6.16 11.64 -17.49
CA ALA A 484 -5.19 12.34 -16.64
C ALA A 484 -5.23 13.88 -16.81
N ALA A 485 -5.51 14.37 -18.02
CA ALA A 485 -5.66 15.80 -18.30
C ALA A 485 -6.85 16.43 -17.55
N ILE A 486 -8.00 15.74 -17.53
CA ILE A 486 -9.21 16.20 -16.83
C ILE A 486 -8.96 16.22 -15.32
N LEU A 487 -8.38 15.15 -14.77
CA LEU A 487 -8.03 15.10 -13.34
C LEU A 487 -7.07 16.25 -12.97
N SER A 488 -6.02 16.45 -13.75
CA SER A 488 -5.03 17.52 -13.53
C SER A 488 -5.65 18.92 -13.61
N GLU A 489 -6.58 19.15 -14.53
CA GLU A 489 -7.32 20.42 -14.66
C GLU A 489 -8.19 20.66 -13.42
N GLN A 490 -9.03 19.70 -13.05
CA GLN A 490 -9.91 19.78 -11.87
C GLN A 490 -9.10 20.01 -10.57
N VAL A 491 -7.98 19.31 -10.40
CA VAL A 491 -7.08 19.52 -9.25
C VAL A 491 -6.49 20.93 -9.27
N SER A 492 -6.11 21.45 -10.44
CA SER A 492 -5.56 22.82 -10.55
C SER A 492 -6.61 23.89 -10.23
N GLU A 493 -7.86 23.71 -10.66
CA GLU A 493 -8.98 24.58 -10.28
C GLU A 493 -9.25 24.54 -8.77
N HIS A 494 -9.26 23.34 -8.18
CA HIS A 494 -9.42 23.17 -6.73
C HIS A 494 -8.32 23.88 -5.94
N LEU A 495 -7.06 23.75 -6.37
CA LEU A 495 -5.92 24.43 -5.75
C LEU A 495 -5.99 25.96 -5.91
N ALA A 496 -6.46 26.47 -7.05
CA ALA A 496 -6.64 27.91 -7.23
C ALA A 496 -7.64 28.48 -6.21
N LEU A 497 -8.75 27.76 -5.94
CA LEU A 497 -9.71 28.14 -4.90
C LEU A 497 -9.08 28.14 -3.50
N LEU A 498 -8.27 27.14 -3.18
CA LEU A 498 -7.55 27.06 -1.89
C LEU A 498 -6.49 28.15 -1.73
N ALA A 499 -5.81 28.54 -2.80
CA ALA A 499 -4.79 29.59 -2.80
C ALA A 499 -5.37 30.98 -2.50
N GLU A 500 -6.62 31.22 -2.91
CA GLU A 500 -7.35 32.47 -2.67
C GLU A 500 -8.11 32.48 -1.33
N TYR A 501 -8.35 31.30 -0.74
CA TYR A 501 -9.11 31.16 0.48
C TYR A 501 -8.44 31.86 1.67
N LYS A 502 -9.15 32.84 2.26
CA LYS A 502 -8.75 33.55 3.47
C LYS A 502 -9.76 33.28 4.57
N PRO A 503 -9.46 32.38 5.51
CA PRO A 503 -10.38 32.12 6.60
C PRO A 503 -10.49 33.33 7.54
N ALA A 504 -11.71 33.71 7.89
CA ALA A 504 -11.99 34.75 8.86
C ALA A 504 -11.99 34.18 10.30
N ASN A 505 -11.40 34.90 11.26
CA ASN A 505 -11.44 34.57 12.70
C ASN A 505 -10.98 33.13 13.04
N LEU A 506 -9.71 32.84 12.81
CA LEU A 506 -9.09 31.58 13.26
C LEU A 506 -8.27 31.76 14.53
N ASP A 507 -8.23 30.70 15.35
CA ASP A 507 -7.25 30.58 16.43
C ASP A 507 -5.83 30.39 15.87
N GLY A 508 -4.81 30.51 16.73
CA GLY A 508 -3.41 30.53 16.29
C GLY A 508 -2.96 29.27 15.56
N THR A 509 -3.47 28.10 15.93
CA THR A 509 -3.11 26.82 15.28
C THR A 509 -3.80 26.67 13.93
N THR A 510 -5.12 26.92 13.86
CA THR A 510 -5.87 26.79 12.59
C THR A 510 -5.39 27.82 11.57
N ASN A 511 -5.00 29.02 12.03
CA ASN A 511 -4.45 30.05 11.14
C ASN A 511 -3.12 29.60 10.51
N ARG A 512 -2.25 28.90 11.25
CA ARG A 512 -1.00 28.35 10.70
C ARG A 512 -1.24 27.22 9.70
N VAL A 513 -2.20 26.33 9.98
CA VAL A 513 -2.59 25.27 9.03
C VAL A 513 -3.15 25.89 7.75
N ALA A 514 -4.06 26.85 7.86
CA ALA A 514 -4.63 27.54 6.71
C ALA A 514 -3.57 28.30 5.89
N ALA A 515 -2.63 28.98 6.56
CA ALA A 515 -1.51 29.63 5.88
C ALA A 515 -0.64 28.62 5.10
N THR A 516 -0.37 27.46 5.70
CA THR A 516 0.39 26.37 5.05
C THR A 516 -0.37 25.82 3.84
N VAL A 517 -1.69 25.62 3.96
CA VAL A 517 -2.56 25.19 2.85
C VAL A 517 -2.52 26.19 1.71
N ALA A 518 -2.71 27.49 1.99
CA ALA A 518 -2.68 28.54 0.97
C ALA A 518 -1.29 28.68 0.32
N GLU A 519 -0.21 28.57 1.09
CA GLU A 519 1.17 28.59 0.58
C GLU A 519 1.45 27.41 -0.37
N GLN A 520 1.08 26.19 0.03
CA GLN A 520 1.23 25.02 -0.84
C GLN A 520 0.38 25.17 -2.11
N ALA A 521 -0.86 25.63 -1.98
CA ALA A 521 -1.76 25.81 -3.10
C ALA A 521 -1.26 26.85 -4.11
N GLN A 522 -0.62 27.94 -3.65
CA GLN A 522 0.05 28.91 -4.52
C GLN A 522 1.23 28.32 -5.30
N ASN A 523 1.88 27.30 -4.74
CA ASN A 523 2.92 26.52 -5.42
C ASN A 523 2.33 25.39 -6.29
N GLY A 524 1.00 25.30 -6.40
CA GLY A 524 0.31 24.26 -7.15
C GLY A 524 0.39 22.89 -6.49
N LEU A 525 0.51 22.81 -5.16
CA LEU A 525 0.55 21.56 -4.39
C LEU A 525 -0.52 21.57 -3.28
N SER A 526 -0.99 20.39 -2.90
CA SER A 526 -1.85 20.21 -1.73
C SER A 526 -0.99 20.05 -0.47
N SER A 527 -1.38 20.70 0.63
CA SER A 527 -0.76 20.42 1.93
C SER A 527 -1.28 19.12 2.50
N VAL A 528 -0.39 18.29 3.04
CA VAL A 528 -0.77 17.03 3.72
C VAL A 528 -1.19 17.27 5.17
N VAL A 529 -0.90 18.45 5.74
CA VAL A 529 -1.17 18.76 7.15
C VAL A 529 -2.64 18.54 7.54
N PRO A 530 -3.65 19.02 6.79
CA PRO A 530 -5.06 18.75 7.10
C PRO A 530 -5.42 17.27 7.05
N MET A 531 -4.75 16.46 6.22
CA MET A 531 -5.00 15.02 6.10
C MET A 531 -4.58 14.25 7.37
N PHE A 532 -3.61 14.76 8.12
CA PHE A 532 -3.23 14.19 9.42
C PHE A 532 -4.10 14.72 10.56
N LEU A 533 -4.39 16.04 10.56
CA LEU A 533 -5.04 16.71 11.69
C LEU A 533 -6.57 16.61 11.66
N THR A 534 -7.17 16.81 10.49
CA THR A 534 -8.62 16.87 10.27
C THR A 534 -9.06 16.02 9.07
N PRO A 535 -8.70 14.71 9.02
CA PRO A 535 -8.98 13.86 7.86
C PRO A 535 -10.47 13.80 7.52
N GLU A 536 -11.35 13.89 8.51
CA GLU A 536 -12.82 13.84 8.35
C GLU A 536 -13.33 14.96 7.41
N LYS A 537 -12.62 16.08 7.33
CA LYS A 537 -12.96 17.22 6.46
C LYS A 537 -12.32 17.15 5.08
N GLN A 538 -11.46 16.16 4.83
CA GLN A 538 -10.66 16.07 3.60
C GLN A 538 -11.09 14.88 2.74
N VAL A 539 -11.90 13.96 3.27
CA VAL A 539 -12.37 12.75 2.58
C VAL A 539 -12.99 13.09 1.23
N GLY A 540 -12.41 12.56 0.17
CA GLY A 540 -12.86 12.76 -1.19
C GLY A 540 -12.49 14.10 -1.81
N GLU A 541 -11.59 14.88 -1.21
CA GLU A 541 -11.02 16.08 -1.83
C GLU A 541 -9.93 15.73 -2.84
N LEU A 542 -9.84 16.56 -3.88
CA LEU A 542 -8.80 16.49 -4.92
C LEU A 542 -7.44 16.93 -4.37
N VAL A 543 -6.38 16.20 -4.70
CA VAL A 543 -5.04 16.47 -4.19
C VAL A 543 -3.98 16.39 -5.28
N ARG A 544 -2.98 17.27 -5.20
CA ARG A 544 -1.71 17.18 -5.95
C ARG A 544 -0.57 17.06 -4.96
N LEU A 545 0.15 15.94 -4.98
CA LEU A 545 1.28 15.72 -4.07
C LEU A 545 2.58 15.64 -4.85
N GLU A 546 3.64 16.20 -4.28
CA GLU A 546 5.00 16.02 -4.75
C GLU A 546 5.90 15.63 -3.58
N GLY A 547 6.73 14.61 -3.79
CA GLY A 547 7.59 14.08 -2.74
C GLY A 547 8.53 12.99 -3.23
N VAL A 548 9.21 12.37 -2.27
CA VAL A 548 10.12 11.25 -2.55
C VAL A 548 9.39 9.95 -2.21
N ALA A 549 9.14 9.12 -3.21
CA ALA A 549 8.74 7.73 -3.03
C ALA A 549 9.93 6.93 -2.47
N ARG A 550 9.74 6.31 -1.31
CA ARG A 550 10.78 5.51 -0.64
C ARG A 550 10.52 4.01 -0.68
N ARG A 551 9.29 3.64 -1.02
CA ARG A 551 8.83 2.26 -1.23
C ARG A 551 7.77 2.28 -2.31
N ALA A 552 7.77 1.27 -3.15
CA ALA A 552 6.70 0.98 -4.11
C ALA A 552 6.56 -0.54 -4.22
N VAL A 553 5.39 -1.08 -3.90
CA VAL A 553 5.13 -2.51 -3.97
C VAL A 553 3.85 -2.78 -4.74
N LYS A 554 3.80 -3.91 -5.45
CA LYS A 554 2.57 -4.38 -6.07
C LYS A 554 1.74 -5.14 -5.02
N ILE A 555 0.46 -4.82 -4.93
CA ILE A 555 -0.52 -5.54 -4.14
C ILE A 555 -1.39 -6.34 -5.11
N LEU A 556 -1.44 -7.65 -4.89
CA LEU A 556 -2.28 -8.58 -5.64
C LEU A 556 -3.46 -8.97 -4.76
N GLU A 557 -4.65 -8.96 -5.32
CA GLU A 557 -5.86 -9.47 -4.65
C GLU A 557 -5.85 -11.01 -4.62
N GLU A 558 -6.22 -11.63 -3.49
CA GLU A 558 -6.16 -13.08 -3.28
C GLU A 558 -7.18 -13.84 -4.17
N GLU A 559 -6.77 -14.98 -4.76
CA GLU A 559 -7.68 -15.93 -5.40
C GLU A 559 -8.41 -16.79 -4.35
N ASP A 560 -9.51 -16.30 -3.79
CA ASP A 560 -10.42 -17.13 -3.00
C ASP A 560 -11.87 -16.99 -3.48
N SER A 561 -12.27 -17.79 -4.48
CA SER A 561 -13.56 -18.50 -4.50
C SER A 561 -13.77 -19.23 -5.83
N VAL A 562 -14.55 -20.31 -5.75
CA VAL A 562 -14.88 -21.31 -6.78
C VAL A 562 -15.73 -20.76 -7.95
N ASN A 563 -15.81 -19.44 -8.15
CA ASN A 563 -16.57 -18.86 -9.26
C ASN A 563 -15.63 -18.27 -10.31
N GLN A 564 -15.36 -19.09 -11.34
CA GLN A 564 -14.88 -18.60 -12.64
C GLN A 564 -15.95 -17.71 -13.26
N ASP A 565 -15.96 -16.41 -12.93
CA ASP A 565 -16.43 -15.39 -13.88
C ASP A 565 -15.81 -14.02 -13.56
N GLN A 566 -15.42 -13.34 -14.63
CA GLN A 566 -14.45 -12.25 -14.70
C GLN A 566 -15.00 -10.90 -14.19
N SER A 567 -15.27 -10.77 -12.90
CA SER A 567 -15.62 -9.47 -12.31
C SER A 567 -14.48 -8.94 -11.44
N GLU A 568 -13.61 -8.18 -12.11
CA GLU A 568 -12.77 -7.10 -11.55
C GLU A 568 -11.70 -7.45 -10.49
N ARG A 569 -10.73 -8.29 -10.88
CA ARG A 569 -9.41 -8.36 -10.23
C ARG A 569 -8.71 -7.00 -10.36
N PHE A 570 -8.46 -6.30 -9.25
CA PHE A 570 -7.75 -5.02 -9.26
C PHE A 570 -6.37 -5.15 -8.60
N ASP A 571 -5.37 -5.47 -9.43
CA ASP A 571 -3.97 -5.28 -9.05
C ASP A 571 -3.71 -3.77 -8.87
N TYR A 572 -3.07 -3.37 -7.76
CA TYR A 572 -2.66 -1.98 -7.55
C TYR A 572 -1.25 -1.91 -6.95
N TYR A 573 -0.68 -0.71 -6.88
CA TYR A 573 0.62 -0.46 -6.30
C TYR A 573 0.48 0.47 -5.10
N GLU A 574 1.15 0.12 -4.00
CA GLU A 574 1.22 0.95 -2.80
C GLU A 574 2.59 1.65 -2.75
N LEU A 575 2.58 2.97 -2.65
CA LEU A 575 3.78 3.80 -2.55
C LEU A 575 3.82 4.52 -1.20
N GLU A 576 5.00 4.57 -0.59
CA GLU A 576 5.26 5.46 0.56
C GLU A 576 5.93 6.74 0.09
N ILE A 577 5.17 7.83 0.08
CA ILE A 577 5.64 9.14 -0.40
C ILE A 577 5.85 10.08 0.78
N PHE A 578 7.01 10.72 0.81
CA PHE A 578 7.38 11.70 1.84
C PHE A 578 7.39 13.10 1.21
N THR A 579 6.39 13.92 1.55
CA THR A 579 6.29 15.31 1.11
C THR A 579 7.10 16.24 2.02
N LEU A 580 7.40 17.45 1.55
CA LEU A 580 8.17 18.44 2.31
C LEU A 580 7.48 18.85 3.63
N ASP A 581 6.15 18.94 3.62
CA ASP A 581 5.32 19.37 4.75
C ASP A 581 4.83 18.20 5.64
N SER A 582 5.21 16.95 5.32
CA SER A 582 4.85 15.74 6.09
C SER A 582 5.62 15.54 7.40
N GLN A 583 6.68 16.33 7.64
CA GLN A 583 7.60 16.12 8.78
C GLN A 583 8.16 14.69 8.85
N ASN A 584 8.48 14.12 7.68
CA ASN A 584 9.00 12.75 7.54
C ASN A 584 8.01 11.67 8.00
N LEU A 585 6.71 11.96 7.96
CA LEU A 585 5.65 10.95 8.02
C LEU A 585 5.31 10.51 6.59
N PRO A 586 5.08 9.21 6.34
CA PRO A 586 4.67 8.76 5.02
C PRO A 586 3.23 9.21 4.74
N VAL A 587 2.95 9.47 3.47
CA VAL A 587 1.62 9.41 2.85
C VAL A 587 1.61 8.15 2.00
N ILE A 588 0.63 7.28 2.23
CA ILE A 588 0.42 6.10 1.43
C ILE A 588 -0.36 6.49 0.19
N VAL A 589 0.17 6.14 -0.98
CA VAL A 589 -0.51 6.36 -2.25
C VAL A 589 -0.75 5.04 -2.94
N CYS A 590 -2.02 4.73 -3.17
CA CYS A 590 -2.42 3.57 -3.93
C CYS A 590 -2.68 3.99 -5.38
N VAL A 591 -1.93 3.42 -6.32
CA VAL A 591 -2.06 3.68 -7.75
C VAL A 591 -2.41 2.43 -8.53
N SER A 592 -3.25 2.53 -9.54
CA SER A 592 -3.55 1.37 -10.39
C SER A 592 -2.42 1.08 -11.38
N GLN A 593 -1.65 2.10 -11.79
CA GLN A 593 -0.59 1.96 -12.79
C GLN A 593 0.66 2.74 -12.37
N LEU A 594 1.83 2.13 -12.57
CA LEU A 594 3.11 2.82 -12.46
C LEU A 594 3.66 3.17 -13.86
N PRO A 595 4.46 4.25 -13.98
CA PRO A 595 5.23 4.50 -15.20
C PRO A 595 6.11 3.32 -15.58
N GLU A 596 6.30 3.13 -16.88
CA GLU A 596 7.19 2.09 -17.38
C GLU A 596 8.62 2.28 -16.83
N GLY A 597 9.19 1.20 -16.29
CA GLY A 597 10.54 1.22 -15.71
C GLY A 597 10.63 1.80 -14.29
N PHE A 598 9.52 2.19 -13.65
CA PHE A 598 9.54 2.67 -12.27
C PHE A 598 10.01 1.55 -11.31
N PRO A 599 10.98 1.82 -10.41
CA PRO A 599 11.53 0.77 -9.56
C PRO A 599 10.53 0.31 -8.49
N LEU A 600 10.49 -1.00 -8.24
CA LEU A 600 9.73 -1.62 -7.17
C LEU A 600 10.68 -2.07 -6.04
N GLY A 601 10.14 -2.09 -4.82
CA GLY A 601 10.81 -2.59 -3.63
C GLY A 601 10.60 -1.72 -2.40
N ASP A 602 11.03 -2.24 -1.26
CA ASP A 602 10.96 -1.57 0.05
C ASP A 602 11.98 -0.44 0.23
N LYS A 603 12.93 -0.30 -0.71
CA LYS A 603 14.01 0.70 -0.68
C LYS A 603 14.23 1.29 -2.06
N ILE A 604 13.40 2.26 -2.41
CA ILE A 604 13.59 3.12 -3.59
C ILE A 604 13.81 4.56 -3.14
N ARG A 605 14.20 5.46 -4.05
CA ARG A 605 14.29 6.88 -3.73
C ARG A 605 14.01 7.73 -4.97
N GLU A 606 12.76 7.72 -5.38
CA GLU A 606 12.33 8.37 -6.61
C GLU A 606 11.53 9.63 -6.32
N GLN A 607 11.84 10.72 -7.02
CA GLN A 607 11.01 11.93 -6.96
C GLN A 607 9.77 11.70 -7.81
N VAL A 608 8.61 11.91 -7.22
CA VAL A 608 7.32 11.68 -7.86
C VAL A 608 6.38 12.85 -7.63
N ARG A 609 5.50 13.08 -8.60
CA ARG A 609 4.32 13.94 -8.46
C ARG A 609 3.08 13.16 -8.86
N LEU A 610 1.95 13.38 -8.21
CA LEU A 610 0.70 12.74 -8.58
C LEU A 610 -0.49 13.64 -8.33
N ASP A 611 -1.55 13.36 -9.08
CA ASP A 611 -2.89 13.89 -8.87
C ASP A 611 -3.80 12.74 -8.43
N GLY A 612 -4.59 12.98 -7.40
CA GLY A 612 -5.39 11.94 -6.79
C GLY A 612 -6.49 12.50 -5.89
N ILE A 613 -7.06 11.62 -5.07
CA ILE A 613 -8.15 11.92 -4.15
C ILE A 613 -7.79 11.37 -2.78
N PHE A 614 -7.93 12.18 -1.74
CA PHE A 614 -7.71 11.73 -0.37
C PHE A 614 -8.84 10.78 0.05
N PHE A 615 -8.50 9.57 0.48
CA PHE A 615 -9.49 8.53 0.79
C PHE A 615 -9.76 8.45 2.30
N LYS A 616 -8.73 8.16 3.10
CA LYS A 616 -8.84 8.10 4.56
C LYS A 616 -7.50 8.28 5.24
N SER A 617 -7.55 8.57 6.53
CA SER A 617 -6.42 8.39 7.44
C SER A 617 -6.50 6.99 8.06
N TRP A 618 -5.51 6.13 7.83
CA TRP A 618 -5.44 4.76 8.35
C TRP A 618 -4.42 4.63 9.48
N GLN A 619 -4.71 3.81 10.50
CA GLN A 619 -3.74 3.32 11.47
C GLN A 619 -2.66 2.44 10.83
N TYR A 620 -1.55 3.06 10.45
CA TYR A 620 -0.42 2.40 9.79
C TYR A 620 0.69 2.06 10.79
N ARG A 621 1.14 0.80 10.80
CA ARG A 621 2.33 0.38 11.57
C ARG A 621 3.56 0.44 10.66
N SER A 622 4.26 1.59 10.65
CA SER A 622 5.52 1.68 9.91
C SER A 622 6.57 0.72 10.50
N ARG A 623 7.19 -0.11 9.66
CA ARG A 623 8.19 -1.12 10.05
C ARG A 623 9.42 -0.51 10.76
N LYS A 624 9.80 0.73 10.41
CA LYS A 624 10.96 1.46 10.96
C LYS A 624 10.85 1.86 12.43
N LEU A 625 9.64 1.85 13.00
CA LEU A 625 9.39 2.20 14.40
C LEU A 625 9.44 1.00 15.34
N VAL A 626 9.49 -0.22 14.78
CA VAL A 626 9.74 -1.45 15.55
C VAL A 626 11.21 -1.50 16.03
N GLU A 627 12.13 -0.82 15.33
CA GLU A 627 13.56 -0.79 15.66
C GLU A 627 13.97 0.35 16.63
N ALA A 628 13.09 1.34 16.87
CA ALA A 628 13.38 2.45 17.78
C ALA A 628 13.01 2.09 19.22
N SER A 629 13.94 1.47 19.95
CA SER A 629 13.84 1.23 21.38
C SER A 629 13.70 2.55 22.15
N GLY A 630 12.49 2.89 22.61
CA GLY A 630 12.27 4.02 23.52
C GLY A 630 10.95 4.80 23.37
N GLU A 631 10.09 4.45 22.41
CA GLU A 631 8.84 5.19 22.22
C GLU A 631 7.67 4.65 23.09
N THR A 632 6.95 5.56 23.74
CA THR A 632 5.78 5.25 24.59
C THR A 632 4.60 4.73 23.77
N THR A 633 3.64 4.01 24.39
CA THR A 633 2.44 3.43 23.75
C THR A 633 1.61 4.42 22.92
N ARG A 634 1.70 5.74 23.19
CA ARG A 634 1.08 6.81 22.38
C ARG A 634 1.79 7.10 21.05
N GLN A 635 3.08 6.78 20.92
CA GLN A 635 3.86 7.03 19.70
C GLN A 635 3.84 5.85 18.70
N GLN A 636 3.38 4.67 19.15
CA GLN A 636 3.21 3.46 18.33
C GLN A 636 1.93 3.45 17.46
N GLN A 637 1.00 4.39 17.69
CA GLN A 637 -0.21 4.56 16.88
C GLN A 637 -0.06 5.82 16.01
N ARG A 638 0.62 5.71 14.86
CA ARG A 638 0.70 6.81 13.88
C ARG A 638 -0.30 6.56 12.77
N TYR A 639 -1.17 7.54 12.53
CA TYR A 639 -2.10 7.51 11.40
C TYR A 639 -1.43 8.08 10.15
N THR A 640 -1.65 7.47 9.00
CA THR A 640 -1.13 7.92 7.71
C THR A 640 -2.29 8.20 6.74
N PRO A 641 -2.23 9.31 5.98
CA PRO A 641 -3.09 9.55 4.83
C PRO A 641 -2.95 8.46 3.78
N ILE A 642 -4.09 8.00 3.25
CA ILE A 642 -4.19 7.23 2.02
C ILE A 642 -4.75 8.13 0.93
N VAL A 643 -4.04 8.20 -0.20
CA VAL A 643 -4.49 8.87 -1.42
C VAL A 643 -4.65 7.83 -2.52
N LEU A 644 -5.78 7.87 -3.22
CA LEU A 644 -5.99 7.08 -4.43
C LEU A 644 -5.60 7.93 -5.63
N ALA A 645 -4.84 7.34 -6.55
CA ALA A 645 -4.51 7.99 -7.80
C ALA A 645 -4.49 6.95 -8.92
N ARG A 646 -4.55 7.40 -10.17
CA ARG A 646 -4.39 6.50 -11.32
C ARG A 646 -2.93 6.08 -11.49
N THR A 647 -2.03 7.07 -11.45
CA THR A 647 -0.59 6.87 -11.66
C THR A 647 0.22 7.99 -11.01
N VAL A 648 1.55 7.85 -11.04
CA VAL A 648 2.50 8.89 -10.63
C VAL A 648 3.31 9.39 -11.83
N SER A 649 3.67 10.66 -11.83
CA SER A 649 4.67 11.23 -12.74
C SER A 649 6.06 11.03 -12.12
N TRP A 650 6.91 10.24 -12.77
CA TRP A 650 8.29 10.01 -12.35
C TRP A 650 9.18 11.20 -12.76
N ILE A 651 9.61 11.99 -11.78
CA ILE A 651 10.51 13.11 -11.99
C ILE A 651 11.94 12.56 -11.89
N GLN A 652 12.41 11.92 -12.96
CA GLN A 652 13.73 11.31 -12.97
C GLN A 652 14.80 12.38 -12.70
N GLN A 653 15.47 12.29 -11.55
CA GLN A 653 16.63 13.13 -11.27
C GLN A 653 17.77 12.62 -12.16
N VAL A 654 18.39 13.53 -12.92
CA VAL A 654 19.64 13.24 -13.63
C VAL A 654 20.61 12.64 -12.61
N PRO A 655 21.18 11.44 -12.85
CA PRO A 655 21.93 10.71 -11.83
C PRO A 655 23.05 11.58 -11.25
N ASP A 656 23.23 11.52 -9.92
CA ASP A 656 24.36 12.16 -9.23
C ASP A 656 25.66 11.71 -9.89
N ARG A 657 26.44 12.67 -10.41
CA ARG A 657 27.71 12.39 -11.07
C ARG A 657 28.63 11.63 -10.11
N PRO A 658 29.45 10.67 -10.58
CA PRO A 658 30.29 9.86 -9.71
C PRO A 658 31.30 10.75 -8.95
N GLY A 659 31.40 10.54 -7.62
CA GLY A 659 32.05 11.45 -6.67
C GLY A 659 33.53 11.79 -6.88
N TRP A 660 34.22 11.11 -7.80
CA TRP A 660 35.61 11.39 -8.14
C TRP A 660 35.81 12.69 -8.93
N TRP A 661 34.77 13.23 -9.59
CA TRP A 661 34.86 14.51 -10.30
C TRP A 661 35.12 15.70 -9.36
N GLY A 662 34.58 15.67 -8.13
CA GLY A 662 34.88 16.68 -7.11
C GLY A 662 36.34 16.61 -6.63
N LEU A 663 36.88 15.39 -6.52
CA LEU A 663 38.30 15.17 -6.21
C LEU A 663 39.21 15.60 -7.36
N ALA A 664 38.87 15.27 -8.61
CA ALA A 664 39.64 15.68 -9.78
C ALA A 664 39.65 17.20 -9.95
N ALA A 665 38.51 17.87 -9.75
CA ALA A 665 38.41 19.33 -9.76
C ALA A 665 39.20 19.97 -8.61
N GLY A 666 39.15 19.39 -7.41
CA GLY A 666 39.93 19.84 -6.25
C GLY A 666 41.44 19.69 -6.45
N VAL A 667 41.90 18.56 -6.98
CA VAL A 667 43.31 18.31 -7.30
C VAL A 667 43.77 19.22 -8.44
N GLY A 668 42.94 19.44 -9.46
CA GLY A 668 43.19 20.41 -10.53
C GLY A 668 43.36 21.84 -10.00
N PHE A 669 42.52 22.24 -9.05
CA PHE A 669 42.63 23.54 -8.39
C PHE A 669 43.91 23.66 -7.55
N LEU A 670 44.25 22.63 -6.76
CA LEU A 670 45.46 22.62 -5.93
C LEU A 670 46.74 22.60 -6.75
N THR A 671 46.76 21.90 -7.89
CA THR A 671 47.91 21.88 -8.80
C THR A 671 48.13 23.23 -9.47
N LEU A 672 47.05 23.92 -9.88
CA LEU A 672 47.13 25.30 -10.35
C LEU A 672 47.65 26.26 -9.27
N LEU A 673 47.22 26.08 -8.02
CA LEU A 673 47.66 26.87 -6.88
C LEU A 673 49.15 26.64 -6.56
N ALA A 674 49.59 25.37 -6.60
CA ALA A 674 50.99 24.99 -6.44
C ALA A 674 51.86 25.54 -7.58
N PHE A 675 51.38 25.49 -8.83
CA PHE A 675 52.09 26.05 -9.98
C PHE A 675 52.23 27.58 -9.87
N ALA A 676 51.15 28.26 -9.45
CA ALA A 676 51.18 29.70 -9.17
C ALA A 676 52.18 30.04 -8.05
N TRP A 677 52.24 29.21 -6.99
CA TRP A 677 53.19 29.38 -5.90
C TRP A 677 54.65 29.16 -6.33
N VAL A 678 54.92 28.14 -7.14
CA VAL A 678 56.26 27.88 -7.69
C VAL A 678 56.71 29.02 -8.60
N CYS A 679 55.83 29.51 -9.48
CA CYS A 679 56.10 30.69 -10.29
C CYS A 679 56.40 31.93 -9.41
N PHE A 680 55.63 32.15 -8.34
CA PHE A 680 55.86 33.23 -7.39
C PHE A 680 57.22 33.12 -6.67
N ALA A 681 57.55 31.93 -6.16
CA ALA A 681 58.81 31.65 -5.47
C ALA A 681 60.03 31.76 -6.39
N SER A 682 59.90 31.37 -7.66
CA SER A 682 60.96 31.49 -8.65
C SER A 682 61.29 32.95 -9.01
N ASN A 683 60.27 33.83 -9.04
CA ASN A 683 60.47 35.27 -9.23
C ASN A 683 61.10 35.94 -8.00
N LEU A 684 60.80 35.48 -6.79
CA LEU A 684 61.48 35.91 -5.56
C LEU A 684 62.98 35.54 -5.53
N ARG A 685 63.37 34.43 -6.16
CA ARG A 685 64.79 34.02 -6.27
C ARG A 685 65.57 34.82 -7.32
N LYS A 686 64.92 35.28 -8.39
CA LYS A 686 65.56 36.16 -9.40
C LYS A 686 65.93 37.54 -8.83
N ASP A 687 65.11 38.09 -7.93
CA ASP A 687 65.38 39.39 -7.27
C ASP A 687 66.57 39.34 -6.29
N ARG A 688 67.06 38.14 -5.90
CA ARG A 688 68.27 37.98 -5.07
C ARG A 688 69.57 37.82 -5.87
N ARG A 689 69.51 37.65 -7.19
CA ARG A 689 70.71 37.45 -8.05
C ARG A 689 71.22 38.72 -8.74
N THR A 690 70.54 39.85 -8.61
CA THR A 690 71.03 41.15 -9.09
C THR A 690 71.50 42.01 -7.93
N ARG A 691 72.65 41.66 -7.35
CA ARG A 691 73.45 42.57 -6.54
C ARG A 691 74.83 42.64 -7.22
N PRO A 692 75.20 43.76 -7.86
CA PRO A 692 76.53 43.89 -8.44
C PRO A 692 77.56 43.94 -7.32
N THR A 693 78.56 43.07 -7.42
CA THR A 693 79.85 43.15 -6.75
C THR A 693 80.72 44.20 -7.45
N ASP A 694 81.56 44.86 -6.63
CA ASP A 694 82.64 45.81 -6.91
C ASP A 694 82.27 47.25 -7.32
N ASP A 695 82.58 48.19 -6.42
CA ASP A 695 83.75 49.04 -6.64
C ASP A 695 84.33 49.58 -5.32
N ALA A 696 85.66 49.69 -5.34
CA ALA A 696 86.54 49.95 -4.23
C ALA A 696 86.43 51.38 -3.67
N ILE A 697 86.90 51.49 -2.43
CA ILE A 697 87.11 52.71 -1.67
C ILE A 697 88.20 53.55 -2.34
N ASP A 698 87.96 54.85 -2.54
CA ASP A 698 89.01 55.86 -2.68
C ASP A 698 88.85 56.92 -1.57
N LEU A 699 89.83 56.93 -0.66
CA LEU A 699 89.97 57.85 0.48
C LEU A 699 91.09 58.86 0.18
N SER A 700 91.02 59.53 -0.96
CA SER A 700 91.85 60.69 -1.27
C SER A 700 91.00 61.93 -1.54
N ASN A 701 90.27 62.40 -0.53
CA ASN A 701 90.03 63.83 -0.30
C ASN A 701 89.51 64.06 1.13
N LEU A 702 90.40 64.67 1.91
CA LEU A 702 90.09 65.59 3.00
C LEU A 702 89.16 66.72 2.53
#